data_AF-G7YHA8-F1
#
_entry.id   AF-G7YHA8-F1
#
_cell.length_a   1.000
_cell.length_b   1.000
_cell.length_c   1.000
_cell.angle_alpha   90.00
_cell.angle_beta   90.00
_cell.angle_gamma   90.00
#
_symmetry.space_group_name_H-M   'P 1'
#
loop_
_entity.id
_entity.type
_entity.pdbx_description
1 polymer ?
#
loop_
_entity_poly.entity_id
_entity_poly.type
_entity_poly.pdbx_seq_one_letter_code
_entity_poly.pdbx_strand_id
1 'polypeptide(L)'
;MQVEPLKSLQQKIVNDEANRSFTKKHLTNRIVDLYADKKTSFGGSLAQCVSHNARNPRCILPRACDLDAYEAFREFFDAVIIDYHKVKGDKITHPKSDFGDLKSLNFKDLNADGNMVVSTRVRLGRTVAGYGFCPTISNEQRLELEKKISTALKDLSGEFKGTYYPLTGMKEEDRKKLVEKHFLFRDDDSVLRDAGGYIDWPNGRGIFINEKENFLVWVNEEDHIRVISMQKGGDLIAVYKRLANAISELGKSLTFATNDRFGFITFCPSNLGTTLRASVHARVPYLSALPNFEQICEKYNIQARGTHGEHTASVGGVYDLSNKRRLGLTEIEAVTEMYNGVQALLDLEKQLAAYNKDAPAGVMPVEPLTYLSHLLEAADPVKNYTRKHLTPEIIKKYDGVRTTHGATLAHMVRNGAYNPHSICPRTGEAECYTKFVDYLDAVILDYHGVSDPAFKHPPPTFGDLNNLPFGDVDPEGKFVVSTRVRVGRSVDGFLFSTIMSKQDRLDLETKVSTALKSLTGDHAGSYYPLANMSEATRKQLVEDHFLFKNDDPVLRDAGGYRDWPHGRGIFHNANKTFLVWLCEEDHMRIISMQKGGDLAAVYKRLIQGIQAIEKTLPFAHSDKYGYITCCPSNLGTTMRASVLLKIPKLSAQKAKLDEVCAKYRLQARGLHGEHTESPEGIHDISNKRRLGLTELEAAKEMADGVAQMIAIEKSLP
;
A
#
# COMPACT_ATOMS: atom_id res chain seq x y z
N MET A 1 -0.47 -32.99 20.13
CA MET A 1 0.25 -31.75 20.54
C MET A 1 -0.30 -31.20 21.86
N GLN A 2 0.53 -30.93 22.85
CA GLN A 2 0.11 -30.24 24.09
C GLN A 2 0.29 -28.73 23.93
N VAL A 3 -0.73 -27.95 24.33
CA VAL A 3 -0.73 -26.47 24.23
C VAL A 3 -1.37 -25.87 25.48
N GLU A 4 -1.13 -24.58 25.70
CA GLU A 4 -1.78 -23.82 26.76
C GLU A 4 -3.31 -23.78 26.58
N PRO A 5 -4.08 -23.55 27.67
CA PRO A 5 -5.53 -23.35 27.57
C PRO A 5 -5.88 -22.21 26.61
N LEU A 6 -7.01 -22.37 25.89
CA LEU A 6 -7.47 -21.42 24.88
C LEU A 6 -7.54 -19.97 25.40
N LYS A 7 -8.00 -19.80 26.64
CA LYS A 7 -8.09 -18.50 27.32
C LYS A 7 -6.72 -17.82 27.52
N SER A 8 -5.69 -18.59 27.85
CA SER A 8 -4.31 -18.07 27.97
C SER A 8 -3.79 -17.59 26.61
N LEU A 9 -4.00 -18.40 25.57
CA LEU A 9 -3.59 -18.06 24.20
C LEU A 9 -4.30 -16.80 23.70
N GLN A 10 -5.60 -16.68 23.95
CA GLN A 10 -6.37 -15.48 23.61
C GLN A 10 -5.78 -14.22 24.26
N GLN A 11 -5.50 -14.25 25.56
CA GLN A 11 -4.92 -13.11 26.28
C GLN A 11 -3.57 -12.69 25.67
N LYS A 12 -2.70 -13.64 25.34
CA LYS A 12 -1.42 -13.35 24.66
C LYS A 12 -1.62 -12.68 23.30
N ILE A 13 -2.54 -13.21 22.49
CA ILE A 13 -2.83 -12.68 21.15
C ILE A 13 -3.44 -11.27 21.23
N VAL A 14 -4.37 -11.04 22.15
CA VAL A 14 -5.06 -9.75 22.30
C VAL A 14 -4.14 -8.67 22.85
N ASN A 15 -3.34 -9.00 23.87
CA ASN A 15 -2.43 -8.06 24.53
C ASN A 15 -1.19 -7.71 23.70
N ASP A 16 -0.86 -8.51 22.67
CA ASP A 16 0.24 -8.21 21.77
C ASP A 16 -0.15 -7.08 20.78
N GLU A 17 0.40 -5.89 21.01
CA GLU A 17 0.22 -4.71 20.16
C GLU A 17 0.79 -4.87 18.75
N ALA A 18 1.69 -5.82 18.49
CA ALA A 18 2.19 -6.11 17.15
C ALA A 18 1.27 -7.08 16.39
N ASN A 19 0.40 -7.82 17.09
CA ASN A 19 -0.48 -8.80 16.47
C ASN A 19 -1.65 -8.11 15.74
N ARG A 20 -1.79 -8.40 14.44
CA ARG A 20 -2.86 -7.90 13.55
C ARG A 20 -3.60 -9.03 12.83
N SER A 21 -3.53 -10.25 13.38
CA SER A 21 -4.08 -11.45 12.75
C SER A 21 -5.62 -11.47 12.73
N PHE A 22 -6.19 -12.20 11.76
CA PHE A 22 -7.62 -12.53 11.78
C PHE A 22 -7.97 -13.41 13.00
N THR A 23 -7.00 -14.19 13.52
CA THR A 23 -7.15 -14.88 14.80
C THR A 23 -7.44 -13.87 15.93
N LYS A 24 -6.66 -12.79 16.05
CA LYS A 24 -6.91 -11.73 17.04
C LYS A 24 -8.29 -11.09 16.85
N LYS A 25 -8.68 -10.82 15.60
CA LYS A 25 -9.95 -10.19 15.26
C LYS A 25 -11.16 -11.04 15.66
N HIS A 26 -11.09 -12.37 15.49
CA HIS A 26 -12.25 -13.24 15.64
C HIS A 26 -12.23 -14.14 16.89
N LEU A 27 -11.11 -14.26 17.61
CA LEU A 27 -11.02 -15.03 18.86
C LEU A 27 -11.58 -14.24 20.06
N THR A 28 -12.88 -13.97 20.02
CA THR A 28 -13.60 -13.22 21.06
C THR A 28 -13.82 -14.04 22.33
N ASN A 29 -14.16 -13.39 23.44
CA ASN A 29 -14.49 -14.09 24.70
C ASN A 29 -15.61 -15.12 24.49
N ARG A 30 -16.64 -14.77 23.72
CA ARG A 30 -17.72 -15.69 23.35
C ARG A 30 -17.20 -16.94 22.62
N ILE A 31 -16.26 -16.78 21.69
CA ILE A 31 -15.66 -17.90 20.95
C ILE A 31 -14.82 -18.79 21.89
N VAL A 32 -14.11 -18.18 22.85
CA VAL A 32 -13.37 -18.94 23.87
C VAL A 32 -14.33 -19.74 24.75
N ASP A 33 -15.38 -19.12 25.28
CA ASP A 33 -16.36 -19.77 26.15
C ASP A 33 -17.09 -20.92 25.42
N LEU A 34 -17.38 -20.74 24.12
CA LEU A 34 -18.07 -21.74 23.31
C LEU A 34 -17.19 -22.97 23.00
N TYR A 35 -15.88 -22.81 22.85
CA TYR A 35 -15.00 -23.84 22.28
C TYR A 35 -13.83 -24.29 23.16
N ALA A 36 -13.67 -23.76 24.37
CA ALA A 36 -12.55 -24.12 25.27
C ALA A 36 -12.43 -25.63 25.48
N ASP A 37 -13.54 -26.31 25.72
CA ASP A 37 -13.58 -27.75 26.03
C ASP A 37 -13.97 -28.63 24.84
N LYS A 38 -14.47 -28.03 23.75
CA LYS A 38 -14.92 -28.75 22.56
C LYS A 38 -13.74 -29.44 21.87
N LYS A 39 -13.95 -30.67 21.40
CA LYS A 39 -12.99 -31.45 20.61
C LYS A 39 -13.55 -31.79 19.23
N THR A 40 -12.66 -31.96 18.26
CA THR A 40 -12.98 -32.55 16.96
C THR A 40 -13.10 -34.08 17.08
N SER A 41 -13.55 -34.76 16.02
CA SER A 41 -13.57 -36.24 15.95
C SER A 41 -12.19 -36.87 16.15
N PHE A 42 -11.12 -36.13 15.83
CA PHE A 42 -9.72 -36.55 15.97
C PHE A 42 -9.13 -36.15 17.33
N GLY A 43 -9.94 -35.60 18.25
CA GLY A 43 -9.50 -35.14 19.57
C GLY A 43 -8.76 -33.79 19.55
N GLY A 44 -8.77 -33.08 18.41
CA GLY A 44 -8.19 -31.76 18.25
C GLY A 44 -8.96 -30.67 18.98
N SER A 45 -8.32 -29.53 19.25
CA SER A 45 -8.93 -28.40 19.96
C SER A 45 -8.64 -27.06 19.30
N LEU A 46 -9.51 -26.07 19.51
CA LEU A 46 -9.30 -24.71 19.00
C LEU A 46 -8.00 -24.08 19.55
N ALA A 47 -7.54 -24.49 20.75
CA ALA A 47 -6.26 -24.06 21.30
C ALA A 47 -5.07 -24.47 20.40
N GLN A 48 -5.09 -25.69 19.84
CA GLN A 48 -4.06 -26.15 18.91
C GLN A 48 -4.13 -25.38 17.57
N CYS A 49 -5.32 -24.92 17.18
CA CYS A 49 -5.52 -24.15 15.95
C CYS A 49 -4.93 -22.73 15.99
N VAL A 50 -4.77 -22.14 17.18
CA VAL A 50 -4.39 -20.73 17.37
C VAL A 50 -3.08 -20.54 18.11
N SER A 51 -2.45 -21.61 18.62
CA SER A 51 -1.27 -21.51 19.48
C SER A 51 -0.09 -20.79 18.83
N HIS A 52 0.12 -20.98 17.54
CA HIS A 52 1.21 -20.30 16.81
C HIS A 52 0.97 -18.80 16.67
N ASN A 53 -0.28 -18.32 16.62
CA ASN A 53 -0.57 -16.88 16.56
C ASN A 53 -0.18 -16.15 17.83
N ALA A 54 -0.14 -16.83 18.98
CA ALA A 54 0.31 -16.27 20.25
C ALA A 54 1.85 -16.08 20.32
N ARG A 55 2.60 -16.77 19.45
CA ARG A 55 4.07 -16.73 19.39
C ARG A 55 4.60 -16.00 18.16
N ASN A 56 3.77 -15.89 17.12
CA ASN A 56 4.13 -15.31 15.83
C ASN A 56 3.13 -14.19 15.48
N PRO A 57 3.30 -12.96 15.99
CA PRO A 57 2.34 -11.86 15.83
C PRO A 57 2.13 -11.41 14.38
N ARG A 58 3.07 -11.72 13.50
CA ARG A 58 2.98 -11.46 12.05
C ARG A 58 2.17 -12.51 11.29
N CYS A 59 1.91 -13.68 11.89
CA CYS A 59 1.11 -14.71 11.24
C CYS A 59 -0.36 -14.29 11.25
N ILE A 60 -0.91 -14.04 10.06
CA ILE A 60 -2.24 -13.47 9.89
C ILE A 60 -3.40 -14.47 10.09
N LEU A 61 -3.14 -15.78 10.02
CA LEU A 61 -4.16 -16.83 10.00
C LEU A 61 -3.92 -17.93 11.06
N PRO A 62 -4.98 -18.61 11.52
CA PRO A 62 -4.87 -19.85 12.29
C PRO A 62 -4.44 -21.02 11.40
N ARG A 63 -4.38 -22.22 11.99
CA ARG A 63 -4.23 -23.52 11.31
C ARG A 63 -5.31 -24.46 11.83
N ALA A 64 -5.70 -25.46 11.04
CA ALA A 64 -6.65 -26.47 11.47
C ALA A 64 -5.91 -27.59 12.23
N CYS A 65 -6.43 -28.06 13.38
CA CYS A 65 -5.83 -29.17 14.12
C CYS A 65 -6.03 -30.52 13.42
N ASP A 66 -7.08 -30.61 12.60
CA ASP A 66 -7.47 -31.71 11.72
C ASP A 66 -8.53 -31.19 10.74
N LEU A 67 -8.97 -32.02 9.79
CA LEU A 67 -9.94 -31.63 8.76
C LEU A 67 -11.31 -31.23 9.33
N ASP A 68 -11.70 -31.72 10.51
CA ASP A 68 -13.00 -31.45 11.12
C ASP A 68 -13.02 -30.14 11.90
N ALA A 69 -11.85 -29.51 12.11
CA ALA A 69 -11.73 -28.25 12.85
C ALA A 69 -12.59 -27.12 12.24
N TYR A 70 -12.69 -27.06 10.91
CA TYR A 70 -13.51 -26.08 10.19
C TYR A 70 -15.00 -26.19 10.51
N GLU A 71 -15.46 -27.39 10.86
CA GLU A 71 -16.85 -27.65 11.21
C GLU A 71 -17.07 -27.63 12.73
N ALA A 72 -16.16 -28.24 13.49
CA ALA A 72 -16.21 -28.26 14.94
C ALA A 72 -16.13 -26.85 15.55
N PHE A 73 -15.33 -25.95 14.97
CA PHE A 73 -15.15 -24.57 15.42
C PHE A 73 -15.68 -23.56 14.38
N ARG A 74 -16.80 -23.93 13.74
CA ARG A 74 -17.39 -23.22 12.59
C ARG A 74 -17.49 -21.71 12.78
N GLU A 75 -18.04 -21.23 13.89
CA GLU A 75 -18.24 -19.78 14.09
C GLU A 75 -16.92 -18.99 14.05
N PHE A 76 -15.81 -19.59 14.47
CA PHE A 76 -14.49 -18.95 14.39
C PHE A 76 -13.91 -19.05 12.97
N PHE A 77 -13.88 -20.25 12.39
CA PHE A 77 -13.27 -20.45 11.07
C PHE A 77 -14.05 -19.76 9.95
N ASP A 78 -15.39 -19.76 9.99
CA ASP A 78 -16.21 -19.08 8.98
C ASP A 78 -15.90 -17.59 8.97
N ALA A 79 -15.81 -16.95 10.14
CA ALA A 79 -15.50 -15.53 10.25
C ALA A 79 -14.10 -15.22 9.67
N VAL A 80 -13.10 -16.03 10.02
CA VAL A 80 -11.73 -15.91 9.48
C VAL A 80 -11.69 -16.12 7.97
N ILE A 81 -12.41 -17.12 7.45
CA ILE A 81 -12.42 -17.48 6.03
C ILE A 81 -13.13 -16.40 5.21
N ILE A 82 -14.28 -15.90 5.68
CA ILE A 82 -15.03 -14.81 5.03
C ILE A 82 -14.14 -13.58 4.88
N ASP A 83 -13.47 -13.18 5.95
CA ASP A 83 -12.58 -12.02 5.96
C ASP A 83 -11.37 -12.21 5.04
N TYR A 84 -10.67 -13.35 5.15
CA TYR A 84 -9.44 -13.59 4.39
C TYR A 84 -9.71 -13.73 2.89
N HIS A 85 -10.71 -14.53 2.51
CA HIS A 85 -11.07 -14.77 1.10
C HIS A 85 -11.98 -13.69 0.52
N LYS A 86 -12.35 -12.68 1.32
CA LYS A 86 -13.27 -11.60 0.93
C LYS A 86 -14.57 -12.16 0.34
N VAL A 87 -15.14 -13.16 1.00
CA VAL A 87 -16.38 -13.83 0.54
C VAL A 87 -17.51 -12.79 0.51
N LYS A 88 -18.23 -12.73 -0.61
CA LYS A 88 -19.37 -11.81 -0.76
C LYS A 88 -20.60 -12.39 -0.06
N GLY A 89 -21.06 -11.73 0.99
CA GLY A 89 -22.20 -12.17 1.82
C GLY A 89 -21.81 -13.22 2.86
N ASP A 90 -22.80 -13.81 3.52
CA ASP A 90 -22.59 -14.63 4.72
C ASP A 90 -22.39 -16.13 4.42
N LYS A 91 -22.47 -16.54 3.15
CA LYS A 91 -22.42 -17.96 2.74
C LYS A 91 -21.13 -18.27 2.01
N ILE A 92 -20.31 -19.10 2.64
CA ILE A 92 -19.11 -19.69 2.04
C ILE A 92 -19.55 -20.85 1.15
N THR A 93 -19.24 -20.76 -0.15
CA THR A 93 -19.55 -21.77 -1.15
C THR A 93 -18.37 -22.01 -2.07
N HIS A 94 -18.20 -23.25 -2.55
CA HIS A 94 -17.20 -23.59 -3.55
C HIS A 94 -17.81 -24.48 -4.64
N PRO A 95 -17.51 -24.24 -5.93
CA PRO A 95 -17.96 -25.12 -7.00
C PRO A 95 -17.28 -26.49 -6.89
N LYS A 96 -17.82 -27.48 -7.63
CA LYS A 96 -17.13 -28.76 -7.82
C LYS A 96 -15.80 -28.53 -8.55
N SER A 97 -14.81 -29.37 -8.23
CA SER A 97 -13.51 -29.35 -8.90
C SER A 97 -13.68 -29.51 -10.41
N ASP A 98 -13.03 -28.64 -11.17
CA ASP A 98 -13.05 -28.62 -12.62
C ASP A 98 -11.76 -28.02 -13.18
N PHE A 99 -10.99 -28.86 -13.87
CA PHE A 99 -9.75 -28.45 -14.54
C PHE A 99 -9.97 -27.97 -15.97
N GLY A 100 -11.21 -28.00 -16.48
CA GLY A 100 -11.57 -27.71 -17.85
C GLY A 100 -11.25 -28.86 -18.81
N ASP A 101 -11.63 -28.70 -20.07
CA ASP A 101 -11.20 -29.62 -21.12
C ASP A 101 -9.72 -29.38 -21.46
N LEU A 102 -8.87 -30.27 -20.92
CA LEU A 102 -7.43 -30.22 -21.13
C LEU A 102 -7.04 -30.29 -22.62
N LYS A 103 -7.89 -30.79 -23.53
CA LYS A 103 -7.53 -30.82 -24.95
C LYS A 103 -7.69 -29.47 -25.64
N SER A 104 -8.58 -28.61 -25.15
CA SER A 104 -8.93 -27.33 -25.76
C SER A 104 -8.39 -26.09 -25.02
N LEU A 105 -7.52 -26.27 -24.02
CA LEU A 105 -6.81 -25.15 -23.37
C LEU A 105 -6.02 -24.32 -24.39
N ASN A 106 -6.21 -23.00 -24.36
CA ASN A 106 -5.66 -22.07 -25.34
C ASN A 106 -5.02 -20.82 -24.69
N PHE A 107 -4.08 -21.04 -23.78
CA PHE A 107 -3.19 -20.00 -23.28
C PHE A 107 -1.95 -19.88 -24.19
N LYS A 108 -1.62 -18.66 -24.64
CA LYS A 108 -0.34 -18.40 -25.31
C LYS A 108 0.80 -18.57 -24.29
N ASP A 109 1.98 -19.00 -24.73
CA ASP A 109 3.18 -18.97 -23.88
C ASP A 109 3.41 -17.54 -23.35
N LEU A 110 3.55 -17.39 -22.02
CA LEU A 110 3.75 -16.10 -21.37
C LEU A 110 5.08 -15.41 -21.77
N ASN A 111 6.02 -16.14 -22.38
CA ASN A 111 7.25 -15.59 -22.94
C ASN A 111 7.14 -15.15 -24.39
N ALA A 112 6.04 -15.47 -25.08
CA ALA A 112 5.93 -15.24 -26.52
C ALA A 112 6.15 -13.77 -26.92
N ASP A 113 5.90 -12.83 -26.00
CA ASP A 113 5.94 -11.40 -26.29
C ASP A 113 6.97 -10.62 -25.46
N GLY A 114 8.05 -11.22 -24.95
CA GLY A 114 9.08 -10.45 -24.25
C GLY A 114 10.08 -11.20 -23.39
N ASN A 115 10.00 -12.54 -23.33
CA ASN A 115 10.96 -13.40 -22.61
C ASN A 115 11.26 -12.98 -21.15
N MET A 116 10.24 -12.51 -20.43
CA MET A 116 10.36 -12.03 -19.04
C MET A 116 10.17 -13.13 -17.99
N VAL A 117 9.52 -14.24 -18.36
CA VAL A 117 9.24 -15.37 -17.48
C VAL A 117 10.45 -16.31 -17.42
N VAL A 118 11.01 -16.46 -16.23
CA VAL A 118 12.12 -17.38 -15.92
C VAL A 118 11.61 -18.81 -15.82
N SER A 119 10.48 -18.99 -15.13
CA SER A 119 9.88 -20.30 -14.88
C SER A 119 8.40 -20.17 -14.55
N THR A 120 7.65 -21.22 -14.87
CA THR A 120 6.22 -21.36 -14.56
C THR A 120 6.02 -22.55 -13.64
N ARG A 121 5.14 -22.39 -12.65
CA ARG A 121 4.87 -23.40 -11.61
C ARG A 121 3.41 -23.37 -11.22
N VAL A 122 2.77 -24.54 -11.15
CA VAL A 122 1.42 -24.70 -10.60
C VAL A 122 1.49 -25.72 -9.47
N ARG A 123 0.85 -25.42 -8.34
CA ARG A 123 0.74 -26.34 -7.20
C ARG A 123 -0.69 -26.52 -6.71
N LEU A 124 -0.93 -27.66 -6.07
CA LEU A 124 -2.14 -28.02 -5.33
C LEU A 124 -1.76 -28.59 -3.96
N GLY A 125 -2.67 -28.50 -3.00
CA GLY A 125 -2.65 -29.23 -1.73
C GLY A 125 -3.80 -30.23 -1.67
N ARG A 126 -3.60 -31.38 -1.02
CA ARG A 126 -4.69 -32.32 -0.70
C ARG A 126 -4.53 -32.90 0.68
N THR A 127 -5.67 -33.09 1.34
CA THR A 127 -5.80 -33.83 2.58
C THR A 127 -6.39 -35.20 2.27
N VAL A 128 -5.70 -36.27 2.66
CA VAL A 128 -6.22 -37.65 2.56
C VAL A 128 -7.22 -37.90 3.68
N ALA A 129 -8.43 -38.36 3.33
CA ALA A 129 -9.50 -38.64 4.30
C ALA A 129 -9.09 -39.73 5.31
N GLY A 130 -9.52 -39.56 6.56
CA GLY A 130 -9.27 -40.51 7.66
C GLY A 130 -8.01 -40.23 8.49
N TYR A 131 -7.24 -39.20 8.16
CA TYR A 131 -6.04 -38.80 8.90
C TYR A 131 -6.18 -37.37 9.41
N GLY A 132 -5.77 -37.11 10.65
CA GLY A 132 -5.68 -35.75 11.21
C GLY A 132 -4.48 -34.97 10.67
N PHE A 133 -4.42 -33.67 10.94
CA PHE A 133 -3.24 -32.86 10.61
C PHE A 133 -2.14 -33.02 11.66
N CYS A 134 -1.03 -32.31 11.48
CA CYS A 134 0.15 -32.41 12.34
C CYS A 134 -0.13 -32.30 13.86
N PRO A 135 -1.08 -31.48 14.37
CA PRO A 135 -1.40 -31.45 15.80
C PRO A 135 -2.02 -32.73 16.39
N THR A 136 -2.71 -33.53 15.56
CA THR A 136 -3.57 -34.65 16.00
C THR A 136 -3.14 -36.01 15.47
N ILE A 137 -2.41 -36.07 14.35
CA ILE A 137 -1.90 -37.32 13.79
C ILE A 137 -0.82 -37.94 14.69
N SER A 138 -0.94 -39.23 14.99
CA SER A 138 0.13 -39.97 15.70
C SER A 138 1.32 -40.25 14.78
N ASN A 139 2.48 -40.61 15.34
CA ASN A 139 3.65 -40.99 14.55
C ASN A 139 3.35 -42.22 13.67
N GLU A 140 2.63 -43.21 14.19
CA GLU A 140 2.23 -44.43 13.47
C GLU A 140 1.28 -44.10 12.32
N GLN A 141 0.26 -43.27 12.58
CA GLN A 141 -0.68 -42.82 11.55
C GLN A 141 0.02 -41.99 10.47
N ARG A 142 1.02 -41.18 10.83
CA ARG A 142 1.81 -40.39 9.86
C ARG A 142 2.65 -41.29 8.97
N LEU A 143 3.28 -42.33 9.52
CA LEU A 143 4.02 -43.34 8.76
C LEU A 143 3.08 -44.19 7.86
N GLU A 144 1.90 -44.52 8.35
CA GLU A 144 0.87 -45.21 7.55
C GLU A 144 0.41 -44.35 6.37
N LEU A 145 0.12 -43.07 6.63
CA LEU A 145 -0.24 -42.10 5.61
C LEU A 145 0.88 -41.92 4.58
N GLU A 146 2.13 -41.78 5.03
CA GLU A 146 3.30 -41.71 4.15
C GLU A 146 3.39 -42.94 3.24
N LYS A 147 3.25 -44.14 3.81
CA LYS A 147 3.26 -45.39 3.05
C LYS A 147 2.13 -45.43 2.02
N LYS A 148 0.92 -45.04 2.40
CA LYS A 148 -0.25 -44.98 1.50
C LYS A 148 0.00 -44.03 0.33
N ILE A 149 0.50 -42.83 0.60
CA ILE A 149 0.80 -41.82 -0.42
C ILE A 149 1.96 -42.28 -1.32
N SER A 150 3.06 -42.76 -0.75
CA SER A 150 4.23 -43.20 -1.51
C SER A 150 3.95 -44.43 -2.37
N THR A 151 3.06 -45.34 -1.95
CA THR A 151 2.57 -46.43 -2.81
C THR A 151 1.80 -45.87 -4.01
N ALA A 152 0.83 -44.98 -3.79
CA ALA A 152 0.09 -44.36 -4.89
C ALA A 152 0.99 -43.60 -5.88
N LEU A 153 2.07 -42.97 -5.38
CA LEU A 153 3.07 -42.29 -6.21
C LEU A 153 3.93 -43.26 -7.02
N LYS A 154 4.28 -44.43 -6.48
CA LYS A 154 5.04 -45.47 -7.20
C LYS A 154 4.25 -46.10 -8.33
N ASP A 155 2.92 -46.15 -8.20
CA ASP A 155 2.02 -46.69 -9.23
C ASP A 155 1.80 -45.71 -10.40
N LEU A 156 2.25 -44.45 -10.28
CA LEU A 156 2.22 -43.51 -11.39
C LEU A 156 3.17 -43.97 -12.51
N SER A 157 2.66 -43.96 -13.75
CA SER A 157 3.37 -44.43 -14.95
C SER A 157 3.57 -43.30 -15.96
N GLY A 158 4.24 -43.61 -17.09
CA GLY A 158 4.46 -42.65 -18.17
C GLY A 158 5.31 -41.46 -17.74
N GLU A 159 4.84 -40.24 -18.00
CA GLU A 159 5.56 -39.00 -17.65
C GLU A 159 5.79 -38.81 -16.14
N PHE A 160 5.01 -39.49 -15.30
CA PHE A 160 5.06 -39.36 -13.85
C PHE A 160 5.98 -40.37 -13.17
N LYS A 161 6.57 -41.32 -13.92
CA LYS A 161 7.52 -42.28 -13.38
C LYS A 161 8.66 -41.55 -12.66
N GLY A 162 9.00 -42.01 -11.45
CA GLY A 162 9.91 -41.28 -10.57
C GLY A 162 10.34 -42.05 -9.34
N THR A 163 11.04 -41.34 -8.46
CA THR A 163 11.60 -41.89 -7.22
C THR A 163 11.04 -41.16 -6.01
N TYR A 164 10.65 -41.92 -4.99
CA TYR A 164 10.29 -41.39 -3.67
C TYR A 164 11.52 -41.42 -2.76
N TYR A 165 11.83 -40.28 -2.16
CA TYR A 165 12.93 -40.11 -1.21
C TYR A 165 12.34 -39.78 0.18
N PRO A 166 12.29 -40.74 1.10
CA PRO A 166 11.94 -40.44 2.49
C PRO A 166 13.00 -39.50 3.09
N LEU A 167 12.59 -38.54 3.91
CA LEU A 167 13.53 -37.70 4.66
C LEU A 167 14.25 -38.52 5.73
N THR A 168 13.59 -39.54 6.28
CA THR A 168 14.20 -40.47 7.23
C THR A 168 15.30 -41.26 6.54
N GLY A 169 16.54 -41.10 7.00
CA GLY A 169 17.72 -41.74 6.39
C GLY A 169 18.25 -41.06 5.13
N MET A 170 17.70 -39.90 4.72
CA MET A 170 18.24 -39.10 3.63
C MET A 170 19.63 -38.57 4.02
N LYS A 171 20.63 -38.74 3.14
CA LYS A 171 21.97 -38.20 3.36
C LYS A 171 21.92 -36.67 3.31
N GLU A 172 22.69 -36.02 4.19
CA GLU A 172 22.77 -34.56 4.25
C GLU A 172 23.21 -33.93 2.92
N GLU A 173 24.06 -34.60 2.15
CA GLU A 173 24.47 -34.14 0.82
C GLU A 173 23.29 -34.11 -0.17
N ASP A 174 22.46 -35.14 -0.17
CA ASP A 174 21.27 -35.21 -1.04
C ASP A 174 20.23 -34.18 -0.59
N ARG A 175 20.07 -34.02 0.74
CA ARG A 175 19.23 -32.98 1.34
C ARG A 175 19.64 -31.59 0.85
N LYS A 176 20.93 -31.25 0.93
CA LYS A 176 21.48 -29.96 0.47
C LYS A 176 21.25 -29.75 -1.03
N LYS A 177 21.56 -30.75 -1.87
CA LYS A 177 21.34 -30.68 -3.32
C LYS A 177 19.87 -30.42 -3.67
N LEU A 178 18.94 -31.10 -3.00
CA LEU A 178 17.51 -30.90 -3.26
C LEU A 178 17.01 -29.54 -2.77
N VAL A 179 17.55 -29.01 -1.67
CA VAL A 179 17.27 -27.64 -1.21
C VAL A 179 17.81 -26.61 -2.21
N GLU A 180 19.03 -26.78 -2.72
CA GLU A 180 19.65 -25.90 -3.72
C GLU A 180 18.88 -25.90 -5.06
N LYS A 181 18.31 -27.04 -5.45
CA LYS A 181 17.39 -27.15 -6.60
C LYS A 181 16.00 -26.54 -6.34
N HIS A 182 15.72 -26.04 -5.13
CA HIS A 182 14.40 -25.62 -4.66
C HIS A 182 13.35 -26.74 -4.71
N PHE A 183 13.78 -28.00 -4.60
CA PHE A 183 12.91 -29.17 -4.60
C PHE A 183 12.46 -29.54 -3.21
N LEU A 184 13.31 -29.42 -2.19
CA LEU A 184 13.02 -29.92 -0.84
C LEU A 184 12.66 -28.81 0.15
N PHE A 185 11.66 -29.09 0.98
CA PHE A 185 11.24 -28.27 2.11
C PHE A 185 12.14 -28.49 3.33
N ARG A 186 12.11 -27.55 4.28
CA ARG A 186 12.95 -27.54 5.49
C ARG A 186 12.08 -27.36 6.73
N ASP A 187 12.66 -27.59 7.90
CA ASP A 187 12.01 -27.39 9.20
C ASP A 187 12.20 -25.98 9.78
N ASP A 188 12.49 -24.97 8.95
CA ASP A 188 12.89 -23.63 9.39
C ASP A 188 11.74 -22.62 9.54
N ASP A 189 10.50 -22.98 9.16
CA ASP A 189 9.33 -22.13 9.40
C ASP A 189 8.84 -22.22 10.86
N SER A 190 9.08 -21.15 11.63
CA SER A 190 8.62 -20.99 13.01
C SER A 190 7.10 -21.07 13.17
N VAL A 191 6.32 -20.56 12.20
CA VAL A 191 4.85 -20.61 12.24
C VAL A 191 4.39 -22.06 12.12
N LEU A 192 4.96 -22.80 11.17
CA LEU A 192 4.64 -24.21 10.97
C LEU A 192 5.09 -25.05 12.18
N ARG A 193 6.27 -24.77 12.74
CA ARG A 193 6.77 -25.40 13.98
C ARG A 193 5.81 -25.24 15.14
N ASP A 194 5.39 -24.01 15.43
CA ASP A 194 4.50 -23.68 16.53
C ASP A 194 3.05 -24.15 16.32
N ALA A 195 2.68 -24.45 15.07
CA ALA A 195 1.42 -25.08 14.70
C ALA A 195 1.51 -26.62 14.70
N GLY A 196 2.61 -27.20 15.20
CA GLY A 196 2.81 -28.64 15.33
C GLY A 196 3.34 -29.34 14.08
N GLY A 197 3.68 -28.61 13.01
CA GLY A 197 4.08 -29.16 11.71
C GLY A 197 5.31 -30.07 11.72
N TYR A 198 6.20 -29.91 12.71
CA TYR A 198 7.45 -30.68 12.83
C TYR A 198 7.47 -31.68 13.98
N ILE A 199 6.31 -32.05 14.53
CA ILE A 199 6.22 -33.14 15.50
C ILE A 199 6.71 -34.44 14.86
N ASP A 200 7.56 -35.18 15.58
CA ASP A 200 8.25 -36.41 15.15
C ASP A 200 9.12 -36.25 13.89
N TRP A 201 9.65 -35.05 13.63
CA TRP A 201 10.52 -34.82 12.48
C TRP A 201 11.80 -35.70 12.54
N PRO A 202 12.24 -36.33 11.42
CA PRO A 202 11.72 -36.25 10.05
C PRO A 202 10.78 -37.42 9.66
N ASN A 203 10.23 -38.16 10.63
CA ASN A 203 9.44 -39.37 10.36
C ASN A 203 8.17 -39.05 9.57
N GLY A 204 7.76 -39.99 8.70
CA GLY A 204 6.50 -39.87 7.96
C GLY A 204 6.55 -38.87 6.80
N ARG A 205 7.73 -38.38 6.41
CA ARG A 205 7.90 -37.26 5.48
C ARG A 205 8.84 -37.63 4.35
N GLY A 206 8.54 -37.12 3.16
CA GLY A 206 9.34 -37.41 1.97
C GLY A 206 9.04 -36.47 0.81
N ILE A 207 9.82 -36.67 -0.25
CA ILE A 207 9.62 -36.02 -1.53
C ILE A 207 9.60 -37.06 -2.65
N PHE A 208 8.67 -36.93 -3.59
CA PHE A 208 8.71 -37.63 -4.85
C PHE A 208 9.16 -36.69 -5.97
N ILE A 209 9.95 -37.22 -6.91
CA ILE A 209 10.45 -36.47 -8.06
C ILE A 209 10.35 -37.40 -9.29
N ASN A 210 9.71 -36.93 -10.36
CA ASN A 210 9.70 -37.68 -11.62
C ASN A 210 11.06 -37.63 -12.34
N GLU A 211 11.28 -38.54 -13.30
CA GLU A 211 12.55 -38.66 -14.04
C GLU A 211 12.94 -37.37 -14.78
N LYS A 212 11.96 -36.53 -15.16
CA LYS A 212 12.18 -35.24 -15.85
C LYS A 212 12.37 -34.06 -14.91
N GLU A 213 12.34 -34.26 -13.59
CA GLU A 213 12.47 -33.21 -12.56
C GLU A 213 11.51 -32.01 -12.75
N ASN A 214 10.30 -32.25 -13.29
CA ASN A 214 9.30 -31.23 -13.61
C ASN A 214 7.92 -31.50 -12.97
N PHE A 215 7.84 -32.57 -12.18
CA PHE A 215 6.75 -32.95 -11.31
C PHE A 215 7.30 -33.43 -9.97
N LEU A 216 6.83 -32.82 -8.88
CA LEU A 216 7.27 -33.08 -7.53
C LEU A 216 6.09 -33.21 -6.58
N VAL A 217 6.24 -34.03 -5.54
CA VAL A 217 5.24 -34.17 -4.48
C VAL A 217 5.91 -34.13 -3.13
N TRP A 218 5.49 -33.20 -2.27
CA TRP A 218 5.89 -33.20 -0.85
C TRP A 218 4.84 -33.95 -0.04
N VAL A 219 5.32 -34.79 0.87
CA VAL A 219 4.50 -35.63 1.74
C VAL A 219 4.67 -35.19 3.18
N ASN A 220 3.56 -34.85 3.84
CA ASN A 220 3.47 -34.45 5.25
C ASN A 220 4.37 -33.27 5.67
N GLU A 221 4.53 -32.29 4.77
CA GLU A 221 5.24 -31.04 5.04
C GLU A 221 4.35 -30.06 5.82
N GLU A 222 3.37 -29.47 5.13
CA GLU A 222 2.33 -28.60 5.71
C GLU A 222 0.94 -29.26 5.56
N ASP A 223 0.61 -29.66 4.33
CA ASP A 223 -0.54 -30.51 4.01
C ASP A 223 -0.09 -31.97 3.85
N HIS A 224 -1.02 -32.93 3.81
CA HIS A 224 -0.67 -34.35 3.60
C HIS A 224 0.09 -34.53 2.28
N ILE A 225 -0.39 -33.86 1.23
CA ILE A 225 0.24 -33.87 -0.09
C ILE A 225 0.26 -32.45 -0.65
N ARG A 226 1.44 -32.01 -1.10
CA ARG A 226 1.60 -30.83 -1.95
C ARG A 226 2.16 -31.24 -3.30
N VAL A 227 1.31 -31.18 -4.32
CA VAL A 227 1.63 -31.60 -5.68
C VAL A 227 2.06 -30.39 -6.49
N ILE A 228 3.18 -30.49 -7.18
CA ILE A 228 3.84 -29.37 -7.85
C ILE A 228 4.20 -29.82 -9.26
N SER A 229 3.81 -29.02 -10.26
CA SER A 229 4.42 -29.09 -11.58
C SER A 229 5.12 -27.78 -11.89
N MET A 230 6.28 -27.85 -12.52
CA MET A 230 7.08 -26.66 -12.85
C MET A 230 8.04 -26.93 -14.01
N GLN A 231 8.39 -25.88 -14.74
CA GLN A 231 9.47 -25.90 -15.74
C GLN A 231 10.00 -24.48 -16.00
N LYS A 232 11.11 -24.38 -16.72
CA LYS A 232 11.61 -23.09 -17.24
C LYS A 232 10.70 -22.56 -18.34
N GLY A 233 10.68 -21.23 -18.52
CA GLY A 233 9.85 -20.56 -19.53
C GLY A 233 8.38 -20.37 -19.12
N GLY A 234 7.57 -19.90 -20.07
CA GLY A 234 6.20 -19.41 -19.86
C GLY A 234 5.09 -20.37 -20.29
N ASP A 235 5.41 -21.62 -20.64
CA ASP A 235 4.43 -22.64 -21.08
C ASP A 235 3.58 -23.15 -19.91
N LEU A 236 2.56 -22.35 -19.57
CA LEU A 236 1.59 -22.66 -18.54
C LEU A 236 0.72 -23.87 -18.89
N ILE A 237 0.44 -24.10 -20.17
CA ILE A 237 -0.39 -25.22 -20.62
C ILE A 237 0.25 -26.55 -20.23
N ALA A 238 1.52 -26.76 -20.56
CA ALA A 238 2.20 -28.02 -20.24
C ALA A 238 2.26 -28.27 -18.74
N VAL A 239 2.58 -27.23 -17.95
CA VAL A 239 2.65 -27.30 -16.49
C VAL A 239 1.29 -27.65 -15.88
N TYR A 240 0.23 -26.97 -16.32
CA TYR A 240 -1.12 -27.17 -15.80
C TYR A 240 -1.69 -28.54 -16.18
N LYS A 241 -1.55 -28.97 -17.45
CA LYS A 241 -1.98 -30.31 -17.91
C LYS A 241 -1.29 -31.43 -17.14
N ARG A 242 0.02 -31.33 -16.94
CA ARG A 242 0.79 -32.31 -16.19
C ARG A 242 0.30 -32.42 -14.75
N LEU A 243 0.01 -31.29 -14.10
CA LEU A 243 -0.55 -31.28 -12.75
C LEU A 243 -1.96 -31.89 -12.69
N ALA A 244 -2.85 -31.50 -13.61
CA ALA A 244 -4.22 -31.97 -13.67
C ALA A 244 -4.31 -33.50 -13.92
N ASN A 245 -3.49 -34.01 -14.83
CA ASN A 245 -3.39 -35.44 -15.10
C ASN A 245 -2.88 -36.19 -13.86
N ALA A 246 -1.81 -35.71 -13.21
CA ALA A 246 -1.25 -36.36 -12.03
C ALA A 246 -2.24 -36.44 -10.87
N ILE A 247 -2.97 -35.36 -10.59
CA ILE A 247 -3.91 -35.33 -9.47
C ILE A 247 -5.14 -36.20 -9.73
N SER A 248 -5.57 -36.30 -10.99
CA SER A 248 -6.63 -37.21 -11.42
C SER A 248 -6.22 -38.67 -11.20
N GLU A 249 -5.00 -39.05 -11.59
CA GLU A 249 -4.48 -40.40 -11.34
C GLU A 249 -4.35 -40.71 -9.85
N LEU A 250 -3.78 -39.79 -9.05
CA LEU A 250 -3.67 -39.97 -7.60
C LEU A 250 -5.05 -40.10 -6.93
N GLY A 251 -6.07 -39.39 -7.42
CA GLY A 251 -7.44 -39.47 -6.92
C GLY A 251 -8.12 -40.83 -7.12
N LYS A 252 -7.60 -41.70 -8.00
CA LYS A 252 -8.09 -43.08 -8.15
C LYS A 252 -7.66 -43.97 -6.99
N SER A 253 -6.52 -43.68 -6.37
CA SER A 253 -5.94 -44.48 -5.28
C SER A 253 -6.09 -43.82 -3.90
N LEU A 254 -6.30 -42.50 -3.86
CA LEU A 254 -6.40 -41.71 -2.64
C LEU A 254 -7.74 -40.96 -2.57
N THR A 255 -8.48 -41.18 -1.50
CA THR A 255 -9.69 -40.40 -1.20
C THR A 255 -9.31 -39.07 -0.57
N PHE A 256 -9.57 -37.97 -1.27
CA PHE A 256 -9.29 -36.63 -0.76
C PHE A 256 -10.49 -36.02 -0.03
N ALA A 257 -10.23 -35.35 1.10
CA ALA A 257 -11.24 -34.65 1.88
C ALA A 257 -11.74 -33.39 1.14
N THR A 258 -13.04 -33.34 0.90
CA THR A 258 -13.73 -32.23 0.23
C THR A 258 -15.00 -31.83 0.98
N ASN A 259 -15.45 -30.60 0.78
CA ASN A 259 -16.65 -30.04 1.38
C ASN A 259 -17.29 -29.03 0.40
N ASP A 260 -18.62 -29.03 0.25
CA ASP A 260 -19.32 -28.14 -0.69
C ASP A 260 -19.15 -26.63 -0.37
N ARG A 261 -18.82 -26.30 0.89
CA ARG A 261 -18.56 -24.93 1.33
C ARG A 261 -17.11 -24.53 1.06
N PHE A 262 -16.17 -25.42 1.36
CA PHE A 262 -14.74 -25.10 1.42
C PHE A 262 -13.91 -25.69 0.27
N GLY A 263 -14.49 -26.50 -0.62
CA GLY A 263 -13.74 -27.27 -1.59
C GLY A 263 -12.83 -28.30 -0.93
N PHE A 264 -11.59 -28.42 -1.41
CA PHE A 264 -10.60 -29.28 -0.78
C PHE A 264 -10.14 -28.70 0.56
N ILE A 265 -10.09 -29.56 1.58
CA ILE A 265 -9.67 -29.16 2.92
C ILE A 265 -8.14 -29.13 3.00
N THR A 266 -7.58 -28.10 3.64
CA THR A 266 -6.14 -27.88 3.82
C THR A 266 -5.82 -27.52 5.27
N PHE A 267 -4.55 -27.67 5.66
CA PHE A 267 -4.09 -27.33 7.01
C PHE A 267 -4.21 -25.82 7.30
N CYS A 268 -3.86 -24.99 6.31
CA CYS A 268 -4.01 -23.54 6.39
C CYS A 268 -5.30 -23.07 5.69
N PRO A 269 -6.11 -22.18 6.32
CA PRO A 269 -7.33 -21.65 5.70
C PRO A 269 -7.08 -20.88 4.39
N SER A 270 -5.86 -20.37 4.16
CA SER A 270 -5.53 -19.63 2.94
C SER A 270 -5.58 -20.50 1.68
N ASN A 271 -5.41 -21.81 1.82
CA ASN A 271 -5.33 -22.75 0.69
C ASN A 271 -6.64 -23.52 0.47
N LEU A 272 -7.73 -23.20 1.16
CA LEU A 272 -9.05 -23.82 0.89
C LEU A 272 -9.54 -23.57 -0.54
N GLY A 273 -10.50 -24.37 -0.98
CA GLY A 273 -11.13 -24.30 -2.29
C GLY A 273 -10.39 -25.16 -3.30
N THR A 274 -9.90 -24.52 -4.35
CA THR A 274 -9.08 -25.17 -5.40
C THR A 274 -7.75 -25.67 -4.86
N THR A 275 -7.23 -25.03 -3.80
CA THR A 275 -5.83 -25.09 -3.34
C THR A 275 -4.81 -24.62 -4.38
N LEU A 276 -5.28 -24.17 -5.56
CA LEU A 276 -4.47 -23.96 -6.74
C LEU A 276 -3.71 -22.64 -6.63
N ARG A 277 -2.39 -22.75 -6.71
CA ARG A 277 -1.52 -21.60 -6.96
C ARG A 277 -0.75 -21.82 -8.25
N ALA A 278 -1.21 -21.20 -9.31
CA ALA A 278 -0.43 -21.00 -10.53
C ALA A 278 0.45 -19.76 -10.34
N SER A 279 1.71 -19.84 -10.72
CA SER A 279 2.72 -18.81 -10.52
C SER A 279 3.73 -18.75 -11.67
N VAL A 280 4.27 -17.55 -11.92
CA VAL A 280 5.50 -17.36 -12.70
C VAL A 280 6.54 -16.63 -11.87
N HIS A 281 7.82 -16.94 -12.09
CA HIS A 281 8.90 -16.01 -11.76
C HIS A 281 9.13 -15.10 -12.97
N ALA A 282 8.81 -13.82 -12.85
CA ALA A 282 8.89 -12.85 -13.94
C ALA A 282 9.80 -11.68 -13.60
N ARG A 283 10.60 -11.23 -14.57
CA ARG A 283 11.39 -9.98 -14.50
C ARG A 283 10.46 -8.80 -14.78
N VAL A 284 10.13 -8.03 -13.74
CA VAL A 284 9.25 -6.85 -13.81
C VAL A 284 9.85 -5.63 -13.08
N PRO A 285 11.09 -5.23 -13.37
CA PRO A 285 11.78 -4.17 -12.64
C PRO A 285 11.10 -2.80 -12.70
N TYR A 286 10.44 -2.43 -13.81
CA TYR A 286 9.78 -1.12 -13.89
C TYR A 286 8.43 -1.10 -13.15
N LEU A 287 7.62 -2.14 -13.36
CA LEU A 287 6.31 -2.29 -12.72
C LEU A 287 6.46 -2.45 -11.20
N SER A 288 7.44 -3.20 -10.73
CA SER A 288 7.70 -3.36 -9.28
C SER A 288 8.27 -2.11 -8.61
N ALA A 289 8.80 -1.15 -9.37
CA ALA A 289 9.24 0.14 -8.87
C ALA A 289 8.10 1.15 -8.71
N LEU A 290 6.88 0.84 -9.19
CA LEU A 290 5.73 1.72 -9.06
C LEU A 290 5.21 1.76 -7.60
N PRO A 291 4.81 2.94 -7.08
CA PRO A 291 4.39 3.09 -5.68
C PRO A 291 3.20 2.23 -5.25
N ASN A 292 2.37 1.81 -6.20
CA ASN A 292 1.17 1.03 -6.00
C ASN A 292 1.21 -0.33 -6.72
N PHE A 293 2.41 -0.91 -6.88
CA PHE A 293 2.62 -2.21 -7.51
C PHE A 293 1.67 -3.30 -6.96
N GLU A 294 1.51 -3.37 -5.64
CA GLU A 294 0.63 -4.36 -5.00
C GLU A 294 -0.85 -4.13 -5.37
N GLN A 295 -1.31 -2.88 -5.41
CA GLN A 295 -2.69 -2.54 -5.78
C GLN A 295 -2.95 -2.79 -7.27
N ILE A 296 -1.96 -2.53 -8.14
CA ILE A 296 -2.03 -2.87 -9.56
C ILE A 296 -2.17 -4.39 -9.72
N CYS A 297 -1.36 -5.19 -9.02
CA CYS A 297 -1.50 -6.65 -9.02
C CYS A 297 -2.88 -7.09 -8.52
N GLU A 298 -3.36 -6.51 -7.41
CA GLU A 298 -4.66 -6.86 -6.83
C GLU A 298 -5.84 -6.56 -7.78
N LYS A 299 -5.78 -5.49 -8.58
CA LYS A 299 -6.79 -5.18 -9.61
C LYS A 299 -6.97 -6.31 -10.62
N TYR A 300 -5.90 -7.07 -10.88
CA TYR A 300 -5.91 -8.23 -11.77
C TYR A 300 -6.05 -9.57 -11.03
N ASN A 301 -6.44 -9.54 -9.74
CA ASN A 301 -6.46 -10.72 -8.87
C ASN A 301 -5.12 -11.47 -8.80
N ILE A 302 -4.01 -10.75 -8.93
CA ILE A 302 -2.66 -11.28 -8.80
C ILE A 302 -2.08 -10.93 -7.44
N GLN A 303 -1.36 -11.87 -6.85
CA GLN A 303 -0.51 -11.66 -5.69
C GLN A 303 0.95 -11.73 -6.13
N ALA A 304 1.71 -10.68 -5.84
CA ALA A 304 3.16 -10.62 -6.02
C ALA A 304 3.90 -10.99 -4.74
N ARG A 305 4.99 -11.74 -4.85
CA ARG A 305 5.93 -12.08 -3.77
C ARG A 305 7.36 -12.00 -4.28
N GLY A 306 8.36 -11.84 -3.41
CA GLY A 306 9.77 -12.00 -3.82
C GLY A 306 10.12 -13.46 -4.11
N THR A 307 11.38 -13.72 -4.47
CA THR A 307 11.80 -14.98 -5.13
C THR A 307 12.13 -16.15 -4.21
N HIS A 308 12.19 -15.95 -2.89
CA HIS A 308 12.68 -16.95 -1.92
C HIS A 308 11.66 -17.28 -0.82
N GLY A 309 10.39 -16.90 -0.94
CA GLY A 309 9.33 -17.24 0.02
C GLY A 309 8.27 -16.16 0.20
N GLU A 310 7.39 -16.34 1.19
CA GLU A 310 6.23 -15.45 1.41
C GLU A 310 6.61 -14.02 1.84
N HIS A 311 7.85 -13.80 2.29
CA HIS A 311 8.32 -12.51 2.84
C HIS A 311 9.70 -12.07 2.34
N THR A 312 10.25 -12.70 1.32
CA THR A 312 11.62 -12.39 0.87
C THR A 312 11.64 -11.21 -0.09
N ALA A 313 12.73 -10.43 -0.09
CA ALA A 313 12.95 -9.39 -1.10
C ALA A 313 13.08 -10.00 -2.51
N SER A 314 12.67 -9.25 -3.53
CA SER A 314 13.01 -9.58 -4.92
C SER A 314 14.51 -9.47 -5.14
N VAL A 315 15.09 -10.39 -5.91
CA VAL A 315 16.47 -10.26 -6.39
C VAL A 315 16.43 -9.83 -7.85
N GLY A 316 16.99 -8.67 -8.17
CA GLY A 316 17.13 -8.18 -9.55
C GLY A 316 15.82 -7.90 -10.29
N GLY A 317 14.76 -7.48 -9.59
CA GLY A 317 13.45 -7.19 -10.20
C GLY A 317 12.64 -8.42 -10.60
N VAL A 318 13.02 -9.62 -10.12
CA VAL A 318 12.24 -10.85 -10.32
C VAL A 318 11.20 -10.99 -9.21
N TYR A 319 9.95 -11.24 -9.58
CA TYR A 319 8.83 -11.48 -8.67
C TYR A 319 8.10 -12.78 -9.00
N ASP A 320 7.58 -13.43 -7.97
CA ASP A 320 6.61 -14.51 -8.07
C ASP A 320 5.19 -13.91 -8.18
N LEU A 321 4.61 -13.99 -9.39
CA LEU A 321 3.26 -13.51 -9.69
C LEU A 321 2.31 -14.70 -9.77
N SER A 322 1.27 -14.71 -8.94
CA SER A 322 0.33 -15.83 -8.83
C SER A 322 -1.11 -15.38 -8.73
N ASN A 323 -2.08 -16.24 -9.10
CA ASN A 323 -3.48 -15.95 -8.77
C ASN A 323 -3.61 -15.69 -7.26
N LYS A 324 -4.44 -14.73 -6.88
CA LYS A 324 -4.75 -14.39 -5.48
C LYS A 324 -5.87 -15.27 -4.94
N ARG A 325 -6.90 -15.55 -5.75
CA ARG A 325 -8.11 -16.30 -5.36
C ARG A 325 -7.84 -17.81 -5.28
N ARG A 326 -8.49 -18.47 -4.32
CA ARG A 326 -8.43 -19.93 -4.10
C ARG A 326 -9.83 -20.53 -3.92
N LEU A 327 -10.70 -19.81 -3.22
CA LEU A 327 -12.04 -20.21 -2.84
C LEU A 327 -13.11 -19.52 -3.72
N GLY A 328 -14.25 -20.20 -3.92
CA GLY A 328 -15.37 -19.71 -4.74
C GLY A 328 -15.13 -19.63 -6.25
N LEU A 329 -14.23 -20.43 -6.80
CA LEU A 329 -13.96 -20.58 -8.25
C LEU A 329 -13.38 -21.98 -8.54
N THR A 330 -13.45 -22.47 -9.76
CA THR A 330 -12.86 -23.76 -10.19
C THR A 330 -11.36 -23.63 -10.47
N GLU A 331 -10.66 -24.76 -10.65
CA GLU A 331 -9.24 -24.78 -11.00
C GLU A 331 -8.97 -24.12 -12.37
N ILE A 332 -9.85 -24.35 -13.35
CA ILE A 332 -9.74 -23.69 -14.66
C ILE A 332 -9.95 -22.19 -14.57
N GLU A 333 -10.90 -21.72 -13.75
CA GLU A 333 -11.10 -20.29 -13.50
C GLU A 333 -9.87 -19.69 -12.80
N ALA A 334 -9.30 -20.38 -11.80
CA ALA A 334 -8.14 -19.90 -11.06
C ALA A 334 -6.87 -19.78 -11.92
N VAL A 335 -6.60 -20.75 -12.80
CA VAL A 335 -5.46 -20.65 -13.74
C VAL A 335 -5.71 -19.64 -14.84
N THR A 336 -6.96 -19.45 -15.28
CA THR A 336 -7.35 -18.43 -16.26
C THR A 336 -7.17 -17.02 -15.70
N GLU A 337 -7.59 -16.78 -14.45
CA GLU A 337 -7.32 -15.51 -13.76
C GLU A 337 -5.83 -15.24 -13.62
N MET A 338 -5.04 -16.25 -13.23
CA MET A 338 -3.59 -16.13 -13.18
C MET A 338 -3.04 -15.72 -14.55
N TYR A 339 -3.41 -16.43 -15.61
CA TYR A 339 -2.91 -16.20 -16.95
C TYR A 339 -3.21 -14.78 -17.44
N ASN A 340 -4.48 -14.38 -17.40
CA ASN A 340 -4.93 -13.07 -17.87
C ASN A 340 -4.28 -11.94 -17.06
N GLY A 341 -4.22 -12.08 -15.73
CA GLY A 341 -3.62 -11.08 -14.87
C GLY A 341 -2.12 -10.95 -15.06
N VAL A 342 -1.40 -12.07 -15.13
CA VAL A 342 0.05 -12.06 -15.40
C VAL A 342 0.34 -11.49 -16.78
N GLN A 343 -0.44 -11.85 -17.82
CA GLN A 343 -0.24 -11.31 -19.16
C GLN A 343 -0.42 -9.79 -19.19
N ALA A 344 -1.46 -9.25 -18.56
CA ALA A 344 -1.67 -7.81 -18.45
C ALA A 344 -0.51 -7.10 -17.72
N LEU A 345 0.03 -7.69 -16.65
CA LEU A 345 1.18 -7.15 -15.92
C LEU A 345 2.46 -7.18 -16.76
N LEU A 346 2.69 -8.25 -17.52
CA LEU A 346 3.83 -8.35 -18.44
C LEU A 346 3.72 -7.36 -19.60
N ASP A 347 2.53 -7.14 -20.13
CA ASP A 347 2.31 -6.13 -21.17
C ASP A 347 2.52 -4.71 -20.64
N LEU A 348 2.11 -4.44 -19.41
CA LEU A 348 2.39 -3.17 -18.74
C LEU A 348 3.90 -2.98 -18.47
N GLU A 349 4.62 -4.02 -18.06
CA GLU A 349 6.08 -3.98 -17.91
C GLU A 349 6.79 -3.60 -19.22
N LYS A 350 6.36 -4.15 -20.37
CA LYS A 350 6.93 -3.79 -21.68
C LYS A 350 6.65 -2.33 -22.02
N GLN A 351 5.42 -1.88 -21.79
CA GLN A 351 5.03 -0.49 -22.02
C GLN A 351 5.86 0.46 -21.15
N LEU A 352 6.04 0.14 -19.88
CA LEU A 352 6.90 0.88 -18.97
C LEU A 352 8.35 0.91 -19.45
N ALA A 353 8.92 -0.24 -19.82
CA ALA A 353 10.29 -0.32 -20.32
C ALA A 353 10.50 0.51 -21.60
N ALA A 354 9.54 0.47 -22.53
CA ALA A 354 9.58 1.26 -23.75
C ALA A 354 9.44 2.76 -23.47
N TYR A 355 8.48 3.16 -22.64
CA TYR A 355 8.17 4.57 -22.36
C TYR A 355 9.26 5.25 -21.52
N ASN A 356 10.00 4.48 -20.71
CA ASN A 356 11.03 4.98 -19.80
C ASN A 356 12.46 4.65 -20.23
N LYS A 357 12.68 4.20 -21.47
CA LYS A 357 14.01 3.80 -21.97
C LYS A 357 15.09 4.88 -21.77
N ASP A 358 14.73 6.14 -21.94
CA ASP A 358 15.65 7.28 -21.86
C ASP A 358 15.47 8.09 -20.55
N ALA A 359 14.78 7.52 -19.55
CA ALA A 359 14.57 8.19 -18.27
C ALA A 359 15.86 8.18 -17.42
N PRO A 360 16.15 9.26 -16.66
CA PRO A 360 17.29 9.28 -15.75
C PRO A 360 17.18 8.21 -14.65
N ALA A 361 18.32 7.64 -14.25
CA ALA A 361 18.35 6.62 -13.21
C ALA A 361 17.83 7.15 -11.86
N GLY A 362 17.02 6.35 -11.18
CA GLY A 362 16.42 6.72 -9.88
C GLY A 362 15.21 7.65 -9.96
N VAL A 363 14.95 8.27 -11.13
CA VAL A 363 13.69 8.97 -11.39
C VAL A 363 12.56 7.95 -11.51
N MET A 364 11.38 8.28 -10.99
CA MET A 364 10.22 7.39 -11.04
C MET A 364 9.92 6.95 -12.48
N PRO A 365 9.80 5.65 -12.80
CA PRO A 365 9.23 5.23 -14.07
C PRO A 365 7.72 5.48 -14.08
N VAL A 366 7.15 5.76 -15.25
CA VAL A 366 5.71 6.03 -15.39
C VAL A 366 5.10 5.30 -16.58
N GLU A 367 3.86 4.87 -16.42
CA GLU A 367 3.05 4.27 -17.48
C GLU A 367 2.84 5.26 -18.65
N PRO A 368 2.58 4.79 -19.88
CA PRO A 368 2.28 5.67 -21.01
C PRO A 368 1.14 6.63 -20.72
N LEU A 369 1.20 7.85 -21.25
CA LEU A 369 0.17 8.87 -21.03
C LEU A 369 -1.22 8.40 -21.47
N THR A 370 -1.30 7.67 -22.58
CA THR A 370 -2.55 7.09 -23.11
C THR A 370 -3.15 6.05 -22.16
N TYR A 371 -2.33 5.22 -21.53
CA TYR A 371 -2.78 4.25 -20.51
C TYR A 371 -3.35 4.97 -19.28
N LEU A 372 -2.65 5.99 -18.77
CA LEU A 372 -3.11 6.78 -17.62
C LEU A 372 -4.35 7.62 -17.93
N SER A 373 -4.45 8.16 -19.16
CA SER A 373 -5.62 8.89 -19.63
C SER A 373 -6.87 8.01 -19.60
N HIS A 374 -6.76 6.75 -20.04
CA HIS A 374 -7.87 5.80 -19.98
C HIS A 374 -8.32 5.50 -18.54
N LEU A 375 -7.37 5.34 -17.60
CA LEU A 375 -7.72 5.18 -16.18
C LEU A 375 -8.41 6.43 -15.61
N LEU A 376 -7.96 7.62 -16.02
CA LEU A 376 -8.50 8.91 -15.59
C LEU A 376 -9.94 9.15 -16.08
N GLU A 377 -10.44 8.38 -17.06
CA GLU A 377 -11.85 8.45 -17.49
C GLU A 377 -12.85 8.14 -16.36
N ALA A 378 -12.40 7.50 -15.28
CA ALA A 378 -13.21 7.27 -14.09
C ALA A 378 -13.45 8.53 -13.23
N ALA A 379 -12.67 9.60 -13.43
CA ALA A 379 -12.79 10.85 -12.66
C ALA A 379 -13.90 11.76 -13.20
N ASP A 380 -14.52 12.59 -12.36
CA ASP A 380 -15.56 13.54 -12.82
C ASP A 380 -14.98 14.56 -13.83
N PRO A 381 -15.47 14.65 -15.09
CA PRO A 381 -14.89 15.53 -16.11
C PRO A 381 -15.12 17.03 -15.87
N VAL A 382 -16.04 17.39 -14.97
CA VAL A 382 -16.37 18.79 -14.63
C VAL A 382 -15.57 19.24 -13.42
N LYS A 383 -15.46 18.38 -12.39
CA LYS A 383 -14.82 18.73 -11.11
C LYS A 383 -13.32 18.41 -11.06
N ASN A 384 -12.85 17.47 -11.87
CA ASN A 384 -11.45 17.04 -11.88
C ASN A 384 -10.66 17.85 -12.90
N TYR A 385 -9.91 18.86 -12.46
CA TYR A 385 -9.11 19.71 -13.34
C TYR A 385 -8.04 18.92 -14.10
N THR A 386 -7.49 17.85 -13.51
CA THR A 386 -6.57 16.94 -14.18
C THR A 386 -7.20 16.33 -15.43
N ARG A 387 -8.44 15.82 -15.32
CA ARG A 387 -9.17 15.23 -16.44
C ARG A 387 -9.67 16.29 -17.42
N LYS A 388 -10.29 17.36 -16.89
CA LYS A 388 -10.99 18.40 -17.66
C LYS A 388 -10.11 19.02 -18.75
N HIS A 389 -8.83 19.24 -18.43
CA HIS A 389 -7.87 19.89 -19.33
C HIS A 389 -6.95 18.92 -20.09
N LEU A 390 -7.03 17.61 -19.81
CA LEU A 390 -6.25 16.60 -20.54
C LEU A 390 -6.98 16.17 -21.83
N THR A 391 -7.10 17.10 -22.77
CA THR A 391 -7.82 16.86 -24.03
C THR A 391 -7.03 15.94 -24.97
N PRO A 392 -7.67 15.34 -26.00
CA PRO A 392 -6.97 14.58 -27.03
C PRO A 392 -5.83 15.36 -27.71
N GLU A 393 -5.99 16.67 -27.92
CA GLU A 393 -4.97 17.54 -28.50
C GLU A 393 -3.77 17.70 -27.57
N ILE A 394 -4.01 17.85 -26.26
CA ILE A 394 -2.97 17.91 -25.23
C ILE A 394 -2.20 16.59 -25.16
N ILE A 395 -2.91 15.45 -25.18
CA ILE A 395 -2.27 14.12 -25.20
C ILE A 395 -1.40 13.98 -26.45
N LYS A 396 -1.95 14.28 -27.63
CA LYS A 396 -1.21 14.21 -28.90
C LYS A 396 0.04 15.10 -28.90
N LYS A 397 -0.03 16.28 -28.29
CA LYS A 397 1.08 17.25 -28.24
C LYS A 397 2.19 16.81 -27.28
N TYR A 398 1.85 16.23 -26.14
CA TYR A 398 2.80 16.04 -25.03
C TYR A 398 3.10 14.58 -24.68
N ASP A 399 2.48 13.60 -25.32
CA ASP A 399 2.84 12.20 -25.12
C ASP A 399 4.32 11.95 -25.50
N GLY A 400 5.07 11.30 -24.61
CA GLY A 400 6.50 11.05 -24.77
C GLY A 400 7.42 12.27 -24.54
N VAL A 401 6.87 13.48 -24.38
CA VAL A 401 7.66 14.69 -24.16
C VAL A 401 8.20 14.72 -22.72
N ARG A 402 9.50 14.98 -22.59
CA ARG A 402 10.21 15.15 -21.31
C ARG A 402 10.71 16.58 -21.12
N THR A 403 10.71 17.05 -19.89
CA THR A 403 11.54 18.20 -19.46
C THR A 403 13.02 17.85 -19.54
N THR A 404 13.90 18.83 -19.31
CA THR A 404 15.36 18.61 -19.29
C THR A 404 15.77 17.50 -18.32
N HIS A 405 15.11 17.38 -17.16
CA HIS A 405 15.46 16.41 -16.12
C HIS A 405 14.51 15.20 -16.05
N GLY A 406 13.66 15.01 -17.05
CA GLY A 406 12.96 13.75 -17.28
C GLY A 406 11.51 13.66 -16.79
N ALA A 407 10.91 14.73 -16.25
CA ALA A 407 9.48 14.80 -15.95
C ALA A 407 8.63 14.74 -17.23
N THR A 408 7.42 14.18 -17.15
CA THR A 408 6.48 14.05 -18.28
C THR A 408 5.07 14.48 -17.85
N LEU A 409 4.19 14.70 -18.83
CA LEU A 409 2.76 14.87 -18.55
C LEU A 409 2.15 13.61 -17.92
N ALA A 410 2.63 12.42 -18.27
CA ALA A 410 2.19 11.16 -17.66
C ALA A 410 2.45 11.12 -16.14
N HIS A 411 3.62 11.58 -15.69
CA HIS A 411 3.93 11.65 -14.25
C HIS A 411 2.89 12.46 -13.49
N MET A 412 2.50 13.63 -14.01
CA MET A 412 1.69 14.57 -13.25
C MET A 412 0.20 14.24 -13.20
N VAL A 413 -0.30 13.43 -14.12
CA VAL A 413 -1.70 12.97 -14.13
C VAL A 413 -1.89 11.66 -13.38
N ARG A 414 -0.80 10.95 -13.06
CA ARG A 414 -0.82 9.60 -12.48
C ARG A 414 -1.62 9.51 -11.17
N ASN A 415 -1.51 10.52 -10.31
CA ASN A 415 -2.26 10.55 -9.06
C ASN A 415 -3.77 10.55 -9.31
N GLY A 416 -4.26 11.36 -10.25
CA GLY A 416 -5.68 11.40 -10.63
C GLY A 416 -6.15 10.14 -11.35
N ALA A 417 -5.28 9.52 -12.16
CA ALA A 417 -5.58 8.29 -12.88
C ALA A 417 -5.86 7.11 -11.93
N TYR A 418 -5.10 7.00 -10.84
CA TYR A 418 -5.31 5.96 -9.82
C TYR A 418 -6.28 6.39 -8.70
N ASN A 419 -6.50 7.69 -8.52
CA ASN A 419 -7.37 8.25 -7.49
C ASN A 419 -8.35 9.25 -8.13
N PRO A 420 -9.48 8.79 -8.71
CA PRO A 420 -10.36 9.64 -9.52
C PRO A 420 -11.03 10.80 -8.76
N HIS A 421 -11.01 10.75 -7.41
CA HIS A 421 -11.46 11.84 -6.54
C HIS A 421 -10.41 12.96 -6.39
N SER A 422 -9.14 12.73 -6.70
CA SER A 422 -8.08 13.75 -6.67
C SER A 422 -8.21 14.69 -7.87
N ILE A 423 -8.51 15.96 -7.59
CA ILE A 423 -8.91 16.94 -8.61
C ILE A 423 -7.77 17.68 -9.32
N CYS A 424 -6.53 17.61 -8.82
CA CYS A 424 -5.38 18.34 -9.38
C CYS A 424 -4.16 17.43 -9.64
N PRO A 425 -3.35 17.75 -10.67
CA PRO A 425 -2.11 17.03 -10.96
C PRO A 425 -1.01 17.31 -9.91
N ARG A 426 0.10 16.57 -10.00
CA ARG A 426 1.32 16.73 -9.19
C ARG A 426 2.56 16.77 -10.09
N THR A 427 3.20 17.92 -10.26
CA THR A 427 4.31 18.08 -11.20
C THR A 427 5.61 17.42 -10.71
N GLY A 428 6.52 17.17 -11.65
CA GLY A 428 7.82 16.55 -11.39
C GLY A 428 8.95 17.52 -11.08
N GLU A 429 8.83 18.78 -11.51
CA GLU A 429 9.81 19.86 -11.31
C GLU A 429 9.24 21.21 -11.76
N ALA A 430 9.97 22.29 -11.52
CA ALA A 430 9.56 23.64 -11.90
C ALA A 430 9.45 23.83 -13.43
N GLU A 431 10.32 23.21 -14.24
CA GLU A 431 10.27 23.30 -15.71
C GLU A 431 8.95 22.76 -16.29
N CYS A 432 8.20 21.93 -15.55
CA CYS A 432 6.89 21.46 -16.00
C CYS A 432 5.97 22.64 -16.39
N TYR A 433 6.00 23.73 -15.62
CA TYR A 433 5.13 24.90 -15.81
C TYR A 433 5.44 25.72 -17.06
N THR A 434 6.59 25.50 -17.70
CA THR A 434 6.93 26.10 -19.00
C THR A 434 6.83 25.05 -20.12
N LYS A 435 7.30 23.83 -19.89
CA LYS A 435 7.31 22.75 -20.88
C LYS A 435 5.91 22.29 -21.28
N PHE A 436 5.01 22.15 -20.30
CA PHE A 436 3.64 21.67 -20.49
C PHE A 436 2.61 22.81 -20.29
N VAL A 437 2.98 24.02 -20.72
CA VAL A 437 2.22 25.25 -20.43
C VAL A 437 0.77 25.21 -20.93
N ASP A 438 0.49 24.64 -22.11
CA ASP A 438 -0.88 24.59 -22.65
C ASP A 438 -1.84 23.81 -21.72
N TYR A 439 -1.33 22.79 -21.03
CA TYR A 439 -2.11 22.01 -20.07
C TYR A 439 -2.14 22.69 -18.69
N LEU A 440 -0.98 23.03 -18.15
CA LEU A 440 -0.89 23.55 -16.78
C LEU A 440 -1.50 24.95 -16.65
N ASP A 441 -1.35 25.83 -17.64
CA ASP A 441 -1.96 27.17 -17.60
C ASP A 441 -3.49 27.06 -17.57
N ALA A 442 -4.08 26.18 -18.39
CA ALA A 442 -5.52 25.93 -18.38
C ALA A 442 -6.02 25.43 -17.01
N VAL A 443 -5.29 24.46 -16.41
CA VAL A 443 -5.58 23.98 -15.04
C VAL A 443 -5.48 25.11 -14.01
N ILE A 444 -4.44 25.94 -14.10
CA ILE A 444 -4.16 27.02 -13.15
C ILE A 444 -5.21 28.13 -13.22
N LEU A 445 -5.50 28.63 -14.42
CA LEU A 445 -6.47 29.70 -14.65
C LEU A 445 -7.86 29.29 -14.13
N ASP A 446 -8.27 28.06 -14.44
CA ASP A 446 -9.56 27.50 -14.00
C ASP A 446 -9.60 27.30 -12.47
N TYR A 447 -8.59 26.66 -11.88
CA TYR A 447 -8.55 26.39 -10.44
C TYR A 447 -8.53 27.68 -9.59
N HIS A 448 -7.69 28.65 -9.98
CA HIS A 448 -7.52 29.89 -9.24
C HIS A 448 -8.54 30.98 -9.62
N GLY A 449 -9.39 30.73 -10.62
CA GLY A 449 -10.37 31.69 -11.12
C GLY A 449 -9.73 32.95 -11.70
N VAL A 450 -8.58 32.80 -12.37
CA VAL A 450 -7.88 33.90 -13.05
C VAL A 450 -8.36 33.94 -14.48
N SER A 451 -9.00 35.04 -14.89
CA SER A 451 -9.61 35.17 -16.22
C SER A 451 -8.66 35.72 -17.28
N ASP A 452 -7.57 36.37 -16.88
CA ASP A 452 -6.59 36.97 -17.80
C ASP A 452 -5.37 36.04 -17.97
N PRO A 453 -5.16 35.43 -19.16
CA PRO A 453 -3.98 34.59 -19.42
C PRO A 453 -2.64 35.34 -19.39
N ALA A 454 -2.66 36.67 -19.51
CA ALA A 454 -1.49 37.54 -19.40
C ALA A 454 -1.20 37.98 -17.96
N PHE A 455 -1.97 37.49 -16.98
CA PHE A 455 -1.78 37.77 -15.56
C PHE A 455 -0.34 37.50 -15.11
N LYS A 456 0.21 38.41 -14.31
CA LYS A 456 1.48 38.23 -13.59
C LYS A 456 1.22 38.23 -12.10
N HIS A 457 1.85 37.29 -11.39
CA HIS A 457 1.80 37.27 -9.94
C HIS A 457 2.55 38.49 -9.38
N PRO A 458 2.03 39.18 -8.35
CA PRO A 458 2.80 40.22 -7.68
C PRO A 458 4.12 39.66 -7.11
N PRO A 459 5.17 40.50 -7.01
CA PRO A 459 6.40 40.09 -6.33
C PRO A 459 6.12 39.78 -4.84
N PRO A 460 6.99 38.99 -4.18
CA PRO A 460 6.83 38.69 -2.75
C PRO A 460 6.69 39.97 -1.93
N THR A 461 5.54 40.14 -1.28
CA THR A 461 5.17 41.39 -0.62
C THR A 461 4.62 41.07 0.77
N PHE A 462 5.53 41.03 1.74
CA PHE A 462 5.21 40.61 3.10
C PHE A 462 4.65 41.73 4.01
N GLY A 463 4.81 43.00 3.62
CA GLY A 463 4.43 44.16 4.42
C GLY A 463 5.47 44.59 5.46
N ASP A 464 5.18 45.68 6.18
CA ASP A 464 5.97 46.09 7.35
C ASP A 464 5.61 45.19 8.55
N LEU A 465 6.55 44.32 8.94
CA LEU A 465 6.34 43.37 10.03
C LEU A 465 6.18 44.03 11.41
N ASN A 466 6.42 45.33 11.54
CA ASN A 466 6.16 46.08 12.76
C ASN A 466 4.83 46.83 12.73
N ASN A 467 4.17 46.89 11.57
CA ASN A 467 2.90 47.59 11.37
C ASN A 467 2.00 46.79 10.41
N LEU A 468 1.59 45.60 10.85
CA LEU A 468 0.72 44.71 10.08
C LEU A 468 -0.74 45.18 10.14
N PRO A 469 -1.54 44.99 9.06
CA PRO A 469 -2.94 45.41 8.99
C PRO A 469 -3.90 44.46 9.73
N PHE A 470 -3.36 43.59 10.59
CA PHE A 470 -4.08 42.63 11.43
C PHE A 470 -3.28 42.41 12.72
N GLY A 471 -3.99 42.10 13.81
CA GLY A 471 -3.44 41.81 15.14
C GLY A 471 -3.92 40.44 15.64
N ASP A 472 -4.31 40.39 16.90
CA ASP A 472 -5.07 39.26 17.44
C ASP A 472 -6.52 39.31 16.92
N VAL A 473 -6.93 38.26 16.19
CA VAL A 473 -8.29 38.16 15.62
C VAL A 473 -9.33 37.74 16.67
N ASP A 474 -8.89 37.29 17.85
CA ASP A 474 -9.74 36.98 18.99
C ASP A 474 -9.06 37.35 20.33
N PRO A 475 -8.97 38.65 20.65
CA PRO A 475 -8.30 39.11 21.88
C PRO A 475 -8.95 38.60 23.17
N GLU A 476 -10.21 38.17 23.11
CA GLU A 476 -10.93 37.60 24.27
C GLU A 476 -10.62 36.10 24.47
N GLY A 477 -10.02 35.42 23.48
CA GLY A 477 -9.65 34.01 23.53
C GLY A 477 -10.84 33.03 23.59
N LYS A 478 -12.02 33.43 23.11
CA LYS A 478 -13.26 32.64 23.21
C LYS A 478 -13.50 31.72 22.02
N PHE A 479 -13.08 32.12 20.82
CA PHE A 479 -13.43 31.49 19.55
C PHE A 479 -12.24 30.78 18.93
N VAL A 480 -11.05 31.38 18.94
CA VAL A 480 -9.88 30.84 18.26
C VAL A 480 -9.06 29.96 19.20
N VAL A 481 -8.98 28.66 18.88
CA VAL A 481 -8.16 27.69 19.61
C VAL A 481 -6.68 27.87 19.29
N SER A 482 -6.37 28.07 18.02
CA SER A 482 -5.00 28.25 17.53
C SER A 482 -4.98 28.92 16.17
N THR A 483 -3.90 29.65 15.92
CA THR A 483 -3.62 30.30 14.65
C THR A 483 -2.40 29.65 14.00
N ARG A 484 -2.46 29.45 12.68
CA ARG A 484 -1.41 28.78 11.90
C ARG A 484 -1.30 29.40 10.51
N VAL A 485 -0.09 29.75 10.10
CA VAL A 485 0.22 30.17 8.73
C VAL A 485 1.30 29.26 8.16
N ARG A 486 1.11 28.76 6.93
CA ARG A 486 2.10 27.95 6.22
C ARG A 486 2.35 28.45 4.81
N VAL A 487 3.52 28.10 4.28
CA VAL A 487 3.88 28.21 2.86
C VAL A 487 4.51 26.90 2.37
N GLY A 488 4.41 26.64 1.07
CA GLY A 488 5.20 25.64 0.36
C GLY A 488 6.40 26.31 -0.32
N ARG A 489 7.55 25.65 -0.33
CA ARG A 489 8.73 26.12 -1.07
C ARG A 489 9.43 24.95 -1.76
N SER A 490 9.82 25.20 -3.00
CA SER A 490 10.71 24.33 -3.77
C SER A 490 12.08 24.98 -3.86
N VAL A 491 13.14 24.24 -3.50
CA VAL A 491 14.54 24.64 -3.72
C VAL A 491 14.89 24.51 -5.20
N ASP A 492 15.51 25.54 -5.78
CA ASP A 492 15.96 25.54 -7.17
C ASP A 492 17.00 24.44 -7.46
N GLY A 493 16.93 23.89 -8.67
CA GLY A 493 17.86 22.86 -9.16
C GLY A 493 17.57 21.44 -8.65
N PHE A 494 16.42 21.20 -8.02
CA PHE A 494 15.98 19.86 -7.60
C PHE A 494 14.68 19.46 -8.27
N LEU A 495 14.60 18.19 -8.70
CA LEU A 495 13.34 17.53 -9.01
C LEU A 495 12.43 17.50 -7.77
N PHE A 496 11.11 17.54 -7.97
CA PHE A 496 10.13 17.49 -6.90
C PHE A 496 10.00 16.11 -6.26
N SER A 497 9.42 16.09 -5.06
CA SER A 497 9.23 14.89 -4.21
C SER A 497 8.56 13.71 -4.93
N THR A 498 7.80 13.98 -5.98
CA THR A 498 7.11 13.01 -6.83
C THR A 498 8.11 12.10 -7.55
N ILE A 499 9.03 12.69 -8.33
CA ILE A 499 9.87 11.94 -9.26
C ILE A 499 11.36 11.92 -8.90
N MET A 500 11.82 12.78 -7.97
CA MET A 500 13.24 12.87 -7.59
C MET A 500 13.84 11.53 -7.13
N SER A 501 15.12 11.32 -7.40
CA SER A 501 15.83 10.10 -7.01
C SER A 501 16.11 10.04 -5.51
N LYS A 502 16.47 8.86 -4.99
CA LYS A 502 16.94 8.72 -3.62
C LYS A 502 18.12 9.64 -3.31
N GLN A 503 19.07 9.79 -4.25
CA GLN A 503 20.24 10.64 -4.05
C GLN A 503 19.83 12.12 -3.99
N ASP A 504 18.95 12.57 -4.88
CA ASP A 504 18.42 13.95 -4.83
C ASP A 504 17.78 14.25 -3.48
N ARG A 505 17.07 13.29 -2.88
CA ARG A 505 16.44 13.46 -1.56
C ARG A 505 17.46 13.65 -0.45
N LEU A 506 18.55 12.88 -0.47
CA LEU A 506 19.63 12.99 0.52
C LEU A 506 20.42 14.30 0.36
N ASP A 507 20.65 14.73 -0.88
CA ASP A 507 21.32 15.99 -1.17
C ASP A 507 20.46 17.19 -0.77
N LEU A 508 19.16 17.14 -1.07
CA LEU A 508 18.18 18.14 -0.64
C LEU A 508 18.09 18.19 0.89
N GLU A 509 18.01 17.03 1.56
CA GLU A 509 17.99 16.95 3.03
C GLU A 509 19.23 17.56 3.65
N THR A 510 20.41 17.29 3.09
CA THR A 510 21.66 17.85 3.58
C THR A 510 21.65 19.38 3.48
N LYS A 511 21.27 19.92 2.32
CA LYS A 511 21.20 21.38 2.10
C LYS A 511 20.16 22.04 3.02
N VAL A 512 18.94 21.50 3.06
CA VAL A 512 17.85 22.07 3.86
C VAL A 512 18.14 21.95 5.36
N SER A 513 18.54 20.78 5.85
CA SER A 513 18.82 20.61 7.28
C SER A 513 19.99 21.46 7.76
N THR A 514 20.99 21.74 6.90
CA THR A 514 22.08 22.68 7.22
C THR A 514 21.56 24.10 7.41
N ALA A 515 20.69 24.59 6.51
CA ALA A 515 20.07 25.90 6.65
C ALA A 515 19.16 25.99 7.87
N LEU A 516 18.44 24.92 8.21
CA LEU A 516 17.57 24.89 9.40
C LEU A 516 18.37 24.89 10.71
N LYS A 517 19.50 24.17 10.75
CA LYS A 517 20.40 24.14 11.92
C LYS A 517 21.13 25.45 12.18
N SER A 518 21.22 26.34 11.18
CA SER A 518 21.83 27.67 11.35
C SER A 518 20.84 28.75 11.79
N LEU A 519 19.55 28.42 11.94
CA LEU A 519 18.54 29.34 12.48
C LEU A 519 18.87 29.69 13.94
N THR A 520 18.66 30.97 14.28
CA THR A 520 18.98 31.53 15.61
C THR A 520 17.75 32.19 16.23
N GLY A 521 17.87 32.63 17.49
CA GLY A 521 16.77 33.29 18.21
C GLY A 521 15.55 32.38 18.37
N ASP A 522 14.35 32.93 18.18
CA ASP A 522 13.09 32.17 18.31
C ASP A 522 12.93 31.08 17.23
N HIS A 523 13.75 31.09 16.17
CA HIS A 523 13.76 30.08 15.13
C HIS A 523 14.77 28.95 15.38
N ALA A 524 15.65 29.09 16.38
CA ALA A 524 16.61 28.05 16.74
C ALA A 524 15.88 26.76 17.15
N GLY A 525 16.31 25.62 16.62
CA GLY A 525 15.58 24.37 16.77
C GLY A 525 16.39 23.13 16.46
N SER A 526 15.70 22.00 16.44
CA SER A 526 16.29 20.69 16.19
C SER A 526 15.67 20.06 14.96
N TYR A 527 16.50 19.38 14.17
CA TYR A 527 16.08 18.61 12.99
C TYR A 527 16.06 17.12 13.31
N TYR A 528 14.96 16.47 12.97
CA TYR A 528 14.67 15.06 13.24
C TYR A 528 14.47 14.31 11.92
N PRO A 529 15.50 13.60 11.41
CA PRO A 529 15.36 12.78 10.21
C PRO A 529 14.46 11.56 10.50
N LEU A 530 13.56 11.21 9.59
CA LEU A 530 12.65 10.07 9.78
C LEU A 530 13.40 8.72 9.73
N ALA A 531 14.49 8.60 8.96
CA ALA A 531 15.20 7.33 8.78
C ALA A 531 15.82 6.76 10.05
N ASN A 532 16.14 7.61 11.03
CA ASN A 532 16.80 7.22 12.29
C ASN A 532 16.05 7.77 13.51
N MET A 533 14.75 8.02 13.38
CA MET A 533 13.94 8.57 14.48
C MET A 533 13.71 7.50 15.55
N SER A 534 13.96 7.84 16.82
CA SER A 534 13.65 6.93 17.93
C SER A 534 12.14 6.77 18.09
N GLU A 535 11.68 5.60 18.57
CA GLU A 535 10.24 5.38 18.84
C GLU A 535 9.68 6.37 19.87
N ALA A 536 10.48 6.82 20.84
CA ALA A 536 10.08 7.85 21.79
C ALA A 536 9.82 9.20 21.09
N THR A 537 10.76 9.63 20.24
CA THR A 537 10.60 10.86 19.42
C THR A 537 9.42 10.74 18.47
N ARG A 538 9.25 9.58 17.84
CA ARG A 538 8.14 9.30 16.93
C ARG A 538 6.79 9.42 17.64
N LYS A 539 6.63 8.78 18.80
CA LYS A 539 5.40 8.88 19.62
C LYS A 539 5.11 10.33 20.00
N GLN A 540 6.12 11.06 20.47
CA GLN A 540 5.96 12.48 20.81
C GLN A 540 5.50 13.33 19.62
N LEU A 541 6.10 13.16 18.44
CA LEU A 541 5.70 13.91 17.24
C LEU A 541 4.31 13.50 16.72
N VAL A 542 3.86 12.27 16.98
CA VAL A 542 2.48 11.85 16.70
C VAL A 542 1.50 12.52 17.67
N GLU A 543 1.81 12.54 18.97
CA GLU A 543 0.99 13.19 20.00
C GLU A 543 0.88 14.70 19.78
N ASP A 544 1.95 15.33 19.30
CA ASP A 544 1.96 16.75 18.94
C ASP A 544 1.24 17.04 17.60
N HIS A 545 0.78 16.01 16.88
CA HIS A 545 0.23 16.10 15.52
C HIS A 545 1.21 16.70 14.49
N PHE A 546 2.52 16.50 14.68
CA PHE A 546 3.58 17.01 13.80
C PHE A 546 4.09 15.98 12.80
N LEU A 547 3.98 14.69 13.09
CA LEU A 547 4.47 13.63 12.21
C LEU A 547 3.54 13.41 11.02
N PHE A 548 4.04 13.65 9.81
CA PHE A 548 3.38 13.21 8.58
C PHE A 548 3.65 11.72 8.31
N LYS A 549 2.69 11.07 7.63
CA LYS A 549 2.69 9.63 7.35
C LYS A 549 2.77 9.37 5.85
N ASN A 550 3.00 8.12 5.49
CA ASN A 550 3.05 7.62 4.12
C ASN A 550 1.75 6.88 3.72
N ASP A 551 0.60 7.38 4.16
CA ASP A 551 -0.71 6.73 4.04
C ASP A 551 -1.68 7.40 3.07
N ASP A 552 -1.35 8.59 2.52
CA ASP A 552 -2.17 9.21 1.47
C ASP A 552 -1.96 8.50 0.11
N PRO A 553 -2.98 7.82 -0.43
CA PRO A 553 -2.85 7.15 -1.72
C PRO A 553 -2.62 8.12 -2.88
N VAL A 554 -3.08 9.38 -2.78
CA VAL A 554 -2.88 10.39 -3.83
C VAL A 554 -1.41 10.77 -3.95
N LEU A 555 -0.76 11.13 -2.85
CA LEU A 555 0.67 11.44 -2.83
C LEU A 555 1.54 10.19 -3.09
N ARG A 556 1.11 9.01 -2.60
CA ARG A 556 1.77 7.73 -2.94
C ARG A 556 1.81 7.54 -4.45
N ASP A 557 0.67 7.66 -5.13
CA ASP A 557 0.55 7.36 -6.56
C ASP A 557 1.17 8.46 -7.44
N ALA A 558 1.42 9.65 -6.89
CA ALA A 558 2.28 10.67 -7.49
C ALA A 558 3.79 10.37 -7.35
N GLY A 559 4.18 9.41 -6.51
CA GLY A 559 5.59 9.04 -6.26
C GLY A 559 6.21 9.63 -5.00
N GLY A 560 5.44 10.38 -4.20
CA GLY A 560 5.94 11.12 -3.02
C GLY A 560 6.53 10.24 -1.92
N TYR A 561 6.22 8.94 -1.89
CA TYR A 561 6.68 7.99 -0.87
C TYR A 561 7.72 6.98 -1.35
N ARG A 562 8.29 7.15 -2.55
CA ARG A 562 9.42 6.29 -2.97
C ARG A 562 10.62 6.47 -2.05
N ASP A 563 11.39 5.39 -1.87
CA ASP A 563 12.58 5.35 -1.02
C ASP A 563 12.30 5.75 0.44
N TRP A 564 11.09 5.52 0.93
CA TRP A 564 10.70 5.90 2.28
C TRP A 564 11.54 5.18 3.35
N PRO A 565 11.97 5.87 4.43
CA PRO A 565 11.74 7.29 4.75
C PRO A 565 12.92 8.23 4.41
N HIS A 566 13.82 7.87 3.50
CA HIS A 566 15.07 8.59 3.28
C HIS A 566 14.87 10.02 2.75
N GLY A 567 15.62 11.00 3.27
CA GLY A 567 15.52 12.41 2.86
C GLY A 567 14.31 13.16 3.39
N ARG A 568 13.56 12.57 4.34
CA ARG A 568 12.39 13.18 4.98
C ARG A 568 12.73 13.50 6.43
N GLY A 569 12.21 14.62 6.91
CA GLY A 569 12.42 15.04 8.28
C GLY A 569 11.50 16.14 8.75
N ILE A 570 11.58 16.40 10.04
CA ILE A 570 10.83 17.46 10.71
C ILE A 570 11.83 18.33 11.46
N PHE A 571 11.72 19.63 11.28
CA PHE A 571 12.38 20.61 12.14
C PHE A 571 11.33 21.33 12.97
N HIS A 572 11.65 21.63 14.23
CA HIS A 572 10.89 22.61 14.99
C HIS A 572 11.77 23.35 16.00
N ASN A 573 11.38 24.58 16.34
CA ASN A 573 11.98 25.33 17.44
C ASN A 573 11.57 24.74 18.80
N ALA A 574 12.24 25.17 19.88
CA ALA A 574 11.98 24.67 21.23
C ALA A 574 10.52 24.86 21.68
N ASN A 575 9.90 25.98 21.28
CA ASN A 575 8.52 26.32 21.63
C ASN A 575 7.46 25.61 20.78
N LYS A 576 7.87 24.84 19.76
CA LYS A 576 6.97 24.18 18.80
C LYS A 576 6.04 25.17 18.06
N THR A 577 6.49 26.42 17.89
CA THR A 577 5.75 27.52 17.25
C THR A 577 6.24 27.83 15.84
N PHE A 578 7.39 27.27 15.44
CA PHE A 578 7.91 27.30 14.07
C PHE A 578 8.40 25.90 13.69
N LEU A 579 7.91 25.38 12.55
CA LEU A 579 8.16 24.03 12.09
C LEU A 579 8.45 24.01 10.59
N VAL A 580 9.25 23.03 10.15
CA VAL A 580 9.45 22.73 8.73
C VAL A 580 9.30 21.23 8.51
N TRP A 581 8.39 20.85 7.62
CA TRP A 581 8.38 19.50 7.05
C TRP A 581 9.24 19.49 5.79
N LEU A 582 10.14 18.53 5.72
CA LEU A 582 11.02 18.34 4.59
C LEU A 582 10.56 17.16 3.72
N CYS A 583 10.46 17.41 2.41
CA CYS A 583 10.29 16.41 1.36
C CYS A 583 9.05 15.51 1.54
N GLU A 584 7.93 16.12 1.92
CA GLU A 584 6.60 15.47 1.95
C GLU A 584 5.95 15.60 0.56
N GLU A 585 5.08 16.58 0.32
CA GLU A 585 4.59 16.92 -1.04
C GLU A 585 5.52 17.92 -1.74
N ASP A 586 5.89 19.01 -1.08
CA ASP A 586 6.89 19.98 -1.56
C ASP A 586 8.26 19.73 -0.91
N HIS A 587 9.32 20.39 -1.39
CA HIS A 587 10.63 20.31 -0.72
C HIS A 587 10.54 20.79 0.73
N MET A 588 9.84 21.90 0.97
CA MET A 588 9.58 22.41 2.31
C MET A 588 8.13 22.85 2.48
N ARG A 589 7.55 22.47 3.61
CA ARG A 589 6.37 23.14 4.16
C ARG A 589 6.79 23.88 5.42
N ILE A 590 6.89 25.20 5.32
CA ILE A 590 7.34 26.08 6.41
C ILE A 590 6.10 26.58 7.14
N ILE A 591 6.07 26.41 8.46
CA ILE A 591 4.88 26.56 9.28
C ILE A 591 5.21 27.41 10.49
N SER A 592 4.34 28.36 10.79
CA SER A 592 4.30 29.07 12.06
C SER A 592 2.93 28.85 12.69
N MET A 593 2.89 28.55 13.99
CA MET A 593 1.63 28.37 14.72
C MET A 593 1.76 28.70 16.20
N GLN A 594 0.64 29.00 16.87
CA GLN A 594 0.54 29.07 18.33
C GLN A 594 -0.92 28.96 18.77
N LYS A 595 -1.17 28.78 20.07
CA LYS A 595 -2.51 28.88 20.66
C LYS A 595 -3.01 30.33 20.63
N GLY A 596 -4.33 30.51 20.60
CA GLY A 596 -4.97 31.83 20.52
C GLY A 596 -5.00 32.44 19.11
N GLY A 597 -5.47 33.68 19.03
CA GLY A 597 -5.81 34.40 17.79
C GLY A 597 -4.74 35.35 17.24
N ASP A 598 -3.55 35.44 17.86
CA ASP A 598 -2.50 36.38 17.45
C ASP A 598 -1.87 36.02 16.09
N LEU A 599 -2.55 36.43 15.02
CA LEU A 599 -2.13 36.23 13.64
C LEU A 599 -0.88 37.06 13.32
N ALA A 600 -0.75 38.26 13.89
CA ALA A 600 0.39 39.13 13.65
C ALA A 600 1.70 38.47 14.12
N ALA A 601 1.73 37.91 15.33
CA ALA A 601 2.89 37.20 15.84
C ALA A 601 3.23 35.95 15.01
N VAL A 602 2.20 35.15 14.65
CA VAL A 602 2.39 33.95 13.82
C VAL A 602 2.95 34.31 12.45
N TYR A 603 2.38 35.31 11.78
CA TYR A 603 2.78 35.77 10.46
C TYR A 603 4.20 36.35 10.49
N LYS A 604 4.50 37.25 11.43
CA LYS A 604 5.85 37.83 11.61
C LYS A 604 6.91 36.75 11.78
N ARG A 605 6.67 35.78 12.67
CA ARG A 605 7.57 34.63 12.88
C ARG A 605 7.74 33.79 11.61
N LEU A 606 6.67 33.57 10.84
CA LEU A 606 6.77 32.85 9.58
C LEU A 606 7.68 33.58 8.58
N ILE A 607 7.43 34.87 8.34
CA ILE A 607 8.17 35.65 7.33
C ILE A 607 9.65 35.74 7.70
N GLN A 608 9.98 36.01 8.97
CA GLN A 608 11.36 36.03 9.43
C GLN A 608 12.06 34.68 9.22
N GLY A 609 11.36 33.57 9.45
CA GLY A 609 11.89 32.23 9.20
C GLY A 609 12.12 31.95 7.71
N ILE A 610 11.17 32.32 6.85
CA ILE A 610 11.31 32.21 5.38
C ILE A 610 12.53 33.01 4.90
N GLN A 611 12.63 34.28 5.30
CA GLN A 611 13.75 35.16 4.91
C GLN A 611 15.09 34.66 5.43
N ALA A 612 15.13 33.99 6.60
CA ALA A 612 16.36 33.39 7.12
C ALA A 612 16.80 32.18 6.29
N ILE A 613 15.85 31.33 5.87
CA ILE A 613 16.12 30.14 5.05
C ILE A 613 16.52 30.54 3.62
N GLU A 614 15.82 31.49 3.02
CA GLU A 614 16.01 31.91 1.62
C GLU A 614 17.41 32.52 1.37
N LYS A 615 18.06 33.06 2.40
CA LYS A 615 19.45 33.56 2.32
C LYS A 615 20.46 32.50 1.85
N THR A 616 20.21 31.23 2.14
CA THR A 616 21.14 30.13 1.81
C THR A 616 20.53 29.13 0.83
N LEU A 617 19.22 29.22 0.56
CA LEU A 617 18.48 28.31 -0.30
C LEU A 617 17.56 29.10 -1.25
N PRO A 618 17.97 29.33 -2.50
CA PRO A 618 17.11 30.01 -3.47
C PRO A 618 15.86 29.16 -3.73
N PHE A 619 14.70 29.83 -3.72
CA PHE A 619 13.41 29.21 -3.99
C PHE A 619 12.99 29.40 -5.44
N ALA A 620 12.41 28.34 -6.01
CA ALA A 620 11.83 28.36 -7.34
C ALA A 620 10.69 29.36 -7.42
N HIS A 621 10.82 30.32 -8.34
CA HIS A 621 9.87 31.40 -8.55
C HIS A 621 9.72 31.69 -10.05
N SER A 622 8.52 32.13 -10.46
CA SER A 622 8.25 32.62 -11.81
C SER A 622 7.43 33.91 -11.77
N ASP A 623 7.62 34.79 -12.75
CA ASP A 623 6.84 36.02 -12.87
C ASP A 623 5.33 35.76 -13.05
N LYS A 624 4.97 34.68 -13.75
CA LYS A 624 3.58 34.35 -14.04
C LYS A 624 2.87 33.72 -12.83
N TYR A 625 3.53 32.76 -12.18
CA TYR A 625 2.89 31.92 -11.16
C TYR A 625 3.39 32.16 -9.73
N GLY A 626 4.30 33.11 -9.50
CA GLY A 626 4.91 33.32 -8.19
C GLY A 626 5.81 32.15 -7.78
N TYR A 627 5.83 31.82 -6.49
CA TYR A 627 6.57 30.66 -5.99
C TYR A 627 6.00 29.35 -6.56
N ILE A 628 6.90 28.50 -7.02
CA ILE A 628 6.57 27.24 -7.69
C ILE A 628 6.51 26.10 -6.67
N THR A 629 5.47 25.27 -6.79
CA THR A 629 5.21 24.09 -5.93
C THR A 629 4.85 22.87 -6.76
N CYS A 630 4.80 21.69 -6.13
CA CYS A 630 4.45 20.44 -6.80
C CYS A 630 3.00 20.43 -7.31
N CYS A 631 2.05 20.91 -6.50
CA CYS A 631 0.65 20.98 -6.92
C CYS A 631 0.30 22.39 -7.44
N PRO A 632 -0.30 22.53 -8.64
CA PRO A 632 -0.70 23.84 -9.16
C PRO A 632 -1.65 24.64 -8.26
N SER A 633 -2.38 23.95 -7.35
CA SER A 633 -3.24 24.59 -6.36
C SER A 633 -2.49 25.45 -5.33
N ASN A 634 -1.20 25.20 -5.11
CA ASN A 634 -0.37 25.86 -4.11
C ASN A 634 0.61 26.88 -4.73
N LEU A 635 0.40 27.34 -5.96
CA LEU A 635 1.21 28.39 -6.60
C LEU A 635 0.96 29.79 -5.99
N GLY A 636 1.71 30.78 -6.45
CA GLY A 636 1.59 32.18 -6.06
C GLY A 636 2.32 32.45 -4.74
N THR A 637 1.57 32.93 -3.75
CA THR A 637 2.04 33.09 -2.37
C THR A 637 2.38 31.74 -1.74
N THR A 638 1.74 30.66 -2.23
CA THR A 638 1.65 29.33 -1.59
C THR A 638 1.06 29.38 -0.17
N MET A 639 0.54 30.54 0.25
CA MET A 639 0.26 30.84 1.64
C MET A 639 -1.13 30.37 2.04
N ARG A 640 -1.18 29.54 3.07
CA ARG A 640 -2.42 29.22 3.79
C ARG A 640 -2.33 29.77 5.20
N ALA A 641 -3.01 30.86 5.45
CA ALA A 641 -3.33 31.35 6.78
C ALA A 641 -4.61 30.66 7.25
N SER A 642 -4.62 30.20 8.51
CA SER A 642 -5.72 29.42 9.06
C SER A 642 -5.87 29.61 10.56
N VAL A 643 -7.11 29.47 11.04
CA VAL A 643 -7.44 29.38 12.46
C VAL A 643 -8.31 28.16 12.71
N LEU A 644 -8.15 27.55 13.88
CA LEU A 644 -9.10 26.59 14.38
C LEU A 644 -10.17 27.33 15.19
N LEU A 645 -11.36 27.48 14.60
CA LEU A 645 -12.39 28.42 15.03
C LEU A 645 -13.61 27.69 15.59
N LYS A 646 -14.00 28.04 16.83
CA LYS A 646 -15.23 27.58 17.49
C LYS A 646 -16.40 28.48 17.10
N ILE A 647 -17.28 27.98 16.24
CA ILE A 647 -18.47 28.70 15.76
C ILE A 647 -19.70 27.79 15.74
N PRO A 648 -20.11 27.21 16.88
CA PRO A 648 -21.19 26.23 16.93
C PRO A 648 -22.52 26.76 16.37
N LYS A 649 -22.86 28.03 16.59
CA LYS A 649 -24.13 28.60 16.12
C LYS A 649 -24.14 28.79 14.61
N LEU A 650 -23.07 29.34 14.03
CA LEU A 650 -22.92 29.50 12.59
C LEU A 650 -22.75 28.14 11.89
N SER A 651 -22.05 27.21 12.51
CA SER A 651 -21.88 25.83 12.02
C SER A 651 -23.22 25.10 11.89
N ALA A 652 -24.17 25.34 12.81
CA ALA A 652 -25.53 24.79 12.72
C ALA A 652 -26.31 25.35 11.52
N GLN A 653 -25.88 26.46 10.93
CA GLN A 653 -26.47 27.11 9.75
C GLN A 653 -25.58 26.96 8.52
N LYS A 654 -25.44 25.72 8.01
CA LYS A 654 -24.46 25.38 6.97
C LYS A 654 -24.51 26.28 5.72
N ALA A 655 -25.70 26.60 5.22
CA ALA A 655 -25.85 27.50 4.06
C ALA A 655 -25.28 28.91 4.32
N LYS A 656 -25.49 29.44 5.53
CA LYS A 656 -24.96 30.76 5.94
C LYS A 656 -23.45 30.71 6.13
N LEU A 657 -22.91 29.63 6.71
CA LEU A 657 -21.46 29.43 6.79
C LEU A 657 -20.82 29.41 5.40
N ASP A 658 -21.41 28.67 4.46
CA ASP A 658 -20.92 28.56 3.09
C ASP A 658 -21.02 29.90 2.34
N GLU A 659 -22.09 30.68 2.56
CA GLU A 659 -22.23 32.05 2.04
C GLU A 659 -21.11 32.98 2.55
N VAL A 660 -20.84 32.97 3.88
CA VAL A 660 -19.78 33.78 4.48
C VAL A 660 -18.41 33.34 3.94
N CYS A 661 -18.15 32.03 3.85
CA CYS A 661 -16.94 31.52 3.23
C CYS A 661 -16.79 32.00 1.78
N ALA A 662 -17.85 31.94 0.97
CA ALA A 662 -17.81 32.40 -0.42
C ALA A 662 -17.53 33.92 -0.51
N LYS A 663 -18.22 34.73 0.29
CA LYS A 663 -18.07 36.19 0.32
C LYS A 663 -16.64 36.64 0.66
N TYR A 664 -16.03 35.99 1.65
CA TYR A 664 -14.67 36.30 2.10
C TYR A 664 -13.59 35.43 1.45
N ARG A 665 -13.97 34.60 0.46
CA ARG A 665 -13.05 33.71 -0.28
C ARG A 665 -12.27 32.80 0.66
N LEU A 666 -12.95 32.27 1.66
CA LEU A 666 -12.43 31.33 2.65
C LEU A 666 -12.87 29.90 2.32
N GLN A 667 -12.21 28.95 2.96
CA GLN A 667 -12.59 27.55 2.97
C GLN A 667 -12.69 27.08 4.42
N ALA A 668 -13.81 26.44 4.76
CA ALA A 668 -14.01 25.73 6.02
C ALA A 668 -13.74 24.22 5.83
N ARG A 669 -12.97 23.63 6.75
CA ARG A 669 -12.65 22.20 6.80
C ARG A 669 -12.86 21.66 8.22
N GLY A 670 -12.91 20.33 8.36
CA GLY A 670 -12.98 19.68 9.67
C GLY A 670 -11.71 19.80 10.50
N LEU A 671 -11.80 19.29 11.73
CA LEU A 671 -10.79 19.46 12.78
C LEU A 671 -9.39 18.94 12.39
N HIS A 672 -9.32 17.90 11.57
CA HIS A 672 -8.07 17.24 11.17
C HIS A 672 -7.70 17.51 9.70
N GLY A 673 -8.24 18.57 9.10
CA GLY A 673 -7.92 19.00 7.74
C GLY A 673 -8.96 18.58 6.71
N GLU A 674 -8.52 18.43 5.46
CA GLU A 674 -9.42 18.14 4.33
C GLU A 674 -10.15 16.82 4.54
N HIS A 675 -11.46 16.80 4.28
CA HIS A 675 -12.33 15.60 4.38
C HIS A 675 -12.55 15.04 5.80
N THR A 676 -12.35 15.83 6.85
CA THR A 676 -12.60 15.41 8.24
C THR A 676 -13.86 16.07 8.82
N GLU A 677 -14.44 15.49 9.86
CA GLU A 677 -15.63 16.05 10.54
C GLU A 677 -15.27 17.25 11.44
N SER A 678 -16.27 18.08 11.72
CA SER A 678 -16.18 19.26 12.61
C SER A 678 -16.97 19.00 13.90
N PRO A 679 -16.46 18.18 14.84
CA PRO A 679 -17.14 17.97 16.11
C PRO A 679 -17.29 19.32 16.85
N GLU A 680 -18.41 19.49 17.54
CA GLU A 680 -18.70 20.66 18.39
C GLU A 680 -18.70 22.02 17.65
N GLY A 681 -18.82 22.02 16.32
CA GLY A 681 -18.82 23.25 15.53
C GLY A 681 -17.46 23.94 15.43
N ILE A 682 -16.38 23.16 15.57
CA ILE A 682 -15.00 23.62 15.40
C ILE A 682 -14.56 23.38 13.96
N HIS A 683 -14.13 24.45 13.26
CA HIS A 683 -13.70 24.39 11.87
C HIS A 683 -12.29 24.94 11.69
N ASP A 684 -11.51 24.32 10.79
CA ASP A 684 -10.31 24.93 10.22
C ASP A 684 -10.75 25.90 9.12
N ILE A 685 -10.69 27.19 9.42
CA ILE A 685 -11.03 28.29 8.52
C ILE A 685 -9.74 28.84 7.92
N SER A 686 -9.67 28.91 6.59
CA SER A 686 -8.48 29.38 5.88
C SER A 686 -8.81 30.21 4.65
N ASN A 687 -7.88 31.06 4.20
CA ASN A 687 -8.02 31.70 2.89
C ASN A 687 -8.07 30.62 1.79
N LYS A 688 -8.88 30.83 0.74
CA LYS A 688 -8.95 29.93 -0.43
C LYS A 688 -7.93 30.31 -1.51
N ARG A 689 -7.75 31.61 -1.76
CA ARG A 689 -6.86 32.13 -2.82
C ARG A 689 -5.39 31.97 -2.44
N ARG A 690 -4.55 31.71 -3.45
CA ARG A 690 -3.08 31.59 -3.32
C ARG A 690 -2.35 32.40 -4.40
N LEU A 691 -2.91 32.41 -5.60
CA LEU A 691 -2.44 33.14 -6.77
C LEU A 691 -3.31 34.41 -6.97
N GLY A 692 -2.76 35.46 -7.58
CA GLY A 692 -3.51 36.70 -7.83
C GLY A 692 -3.50 37.74 -6.72
N LEU A 693 -2.69 37.55 -5.68
CA LEU A 693 -2.62 38.42 -4.48
C LEU A 693 -1.27 38.25 -3.79
N THR A 694 -0.89 39.21 -2.97
CA THR A 694 0.30 39.19 -2.12
C THR A 694 0.11 38.35 -0.86
N GLU A 695 1.20 38.00 -0.17
CA GLU A 695 1.15 37.31 1.12
C GLU A 695 0.40 38.11 2.19
N LEU A 696 0.62 39.43 2.22
CA LEU A 696 -0.06 40.32 3.16
C LEU A 696 -1.58 40.34 2.91
N GLU A 697 -2.00 40.43 1.65
CA GLU A 697 -3.41 40.37 1.26
C GLU A 697 -4.03 39.00 1.59
N ALA A 698 -3.31 37.90 1.34
CA ALA A 698 -3.78 36.55 1.65
C ALA A 698 -4.05 36.36 3.16
N ALA A 699 -3.14 36.86 4.01
CA ALA A 699 -3.31 36.83 5.45
C ALA A 699 -4.45 37.77 5.91
N LYS A 700 -4.56 38.96 5.29
CA LYS A 700 -5.63 39.92 5.58
C LYS A 700 -7.02 39.41 5.19
N GLU A 701 -7.17 38.78 4.02
CA GLU A 701 -8.44 38.15 3.61
C GLU A 701 -8.93 37.14 4.66
N MET A 702 -8.00 36.33 5.21
CA MET A 702 -8.31 35.39 6.29
C MET A 702 -8.72 36.12 7.57
N ALA A 703 -7.94 37.13 7.99
CA ALA A 703 -8.20 37.90 9.20
C ALA A 703 -9.59 38.57 9.17
N ASP A 704 -9.90 39.29 8.08
CA ASP A 704 -11.15 40.03 7.93
C ASP A 704 -12.36 39.07 7.91
N GLY A 705 -12.24 37.92 7.25
CA GLY A 705 -13.31 36.93 7.21
C GLY A 705 -13.53 36.21 8.54
N VAL A 706 -12.47 35.89 9.29
CA VAL A 706 -12.57 35.31 10.64
C VAL A 706 -13.21 36.31 11.62
N ALA A 707 -12.78 37.58 11.59
CA ALA A 707 -13.38 38.61 12.42
C ALA A 707 -14.89 38.74 12.13
N GLN A 708 -15.30 38.66 10.86
CA GLN A 708 -16.71 38.66 10.49
C GLN A 708 -17.45 37.41 10.98
N MET A 709 -16.85 36.22 10.86
CA MET A 709 -17.46 34.97 11.37
C MET A 709 -17.68 35.04 12.88
N ILE A 710 -16.72 35.56 13.64
CA ILE A 710 -16.84 35.77 15.09
C ILE A 710 -17.96 36.78 15.40
N ALA A 711 -18.04 37.89 14.67
CA ALA A 711 -19.11 38.87 14.84
C ALA A 711 -20.50 38.25 14.58
N ILE A 712 -20.62 37.42 13.54
CA ILE A 712 -21.86 36.69 13.24
C ILE A 712 -22.18 35.71 14.37
N GLU A 713 -21.22 34.90 14.82
CA GLU A 713 -21.40 33.94 15.92
C GLU A 713 -21.90 34.62 17.20
N LYS A 714 -21.35 35.79 17.55
CA LYS A 714 -21.80 36.61 18.69
C LYS A 714 -23.25 37.12 18.53
N SER A 715 -23.69 37.36 17.30
CA SER A 715 -25.04 37.88 16.99
C SER A 715 -26.11 36.80 16.92
N LEU A 716 -25.72 35.53 16.72
CA LEU A 716 -26.65 34.41 16.64
C LEU A 716 -27.19 34.07 18.04
N PRO A 717 -28.48 33.72 18.17
CA PRO A 717 -29.15 33.46 19.45
C PRO A 717 -28.53 32.28 20.20
#